data_AF-A0A814NUD8-F1
#
_entry.id   AF-A0A814NUD8-F1
#
_cell.length_a   1.000
_cell.length_b   1.000
_cell.length_c   1.000
_cell.angle_alpha   90.00
_cell.angle_beta   90.00
_cell.angle_gamma   90.00
#
_symmetry.space_group_name_H-M   'P 1'
#
loop_
_entity.id
_entity.type
_entity.pdbx_description
1 polymer ?
#
loop_
_entity_poly.entity_id
_entity_poly.type
_entity_poly.pdbx_seq_one_letter_code
_entity_poly.pdbx_strand_id
1 'polypeptide(L)'
;MYLLGGRGYAYTYPMSYGDCSCSLSATCIEQSSMFRYSNGRVLYSVPGMYTGCYIVESLLQSNLKCFYNQTCINKVLSYYATPPSMNITALDNSLPSNFFPNSTLEEVINEMMVEQFIPSVIYNTYYNACQPTECTYTYQTRNSIIYIVTTLIGLLGGLITVLKLIIPPVVMFIRKKQERSQLDIEIIEGEERYSIGQKLKNYLITYNTFPSFPPSTDERQLQSERISTRVYIILLTLSLAILLLYNSLINITETVNDKAPTMTKYLELYSTYPQTLICPCKQVSISYNRFLSIEYRFHQVCTSVFVKQDWIDYLSTSYGSDDVYLDDFRLTSSFTFQALSALCQLINQTVSNRLSQFYSSQYVSASVIPSEIFDPQARTLVDQYISSTTTDFLLSLTTIRNTTQSNALFTGLQTNYYFITQNDTQYPDPYVVAYGNCNCSSSPKCVTQSSIYNYPDPTILLSVPGIYLGCYVIESLLQSNLECFYNQTCIDQLQSYFSSTSFMDITALDESLSVKFQKNSTIEAVVDQLMMEQWNQTIMYDRYFNACEPFECTHTHQTKNQLIYIVTTLIGLLGGLITMLKLIVPRVVRFIRREQVQPTPPIAPTMTKYLELYSTYPQTLICPCKQVSINYDTFISIEYTFHQVCASVFVKQDWIDYLSKNYQVQSISTFDFRSMGPYLFQALNAFCELINQTVSNRLSQFNSSQYVSASVISSNVFKSQAQSLVDQFKLSTTNDFLLSLTTIRNMTQSNALLAGPLTNYGFETDIGDDDPYIYPQKYGVCSCVASAICSYPSRVCGYDGCTTTPLFVPGFYMACYIIESLLQSDLRCFYNQTCIDQLQSYFISSSAIGFTSLDESLPSRFLPNSTFEEIVNDLMIEQWNPSDQSVMYERYFNACRPSECTYTQETKNSIIYIVTALIGLVGGLITALKLIVPRNEEIQWNADILHRVLCACTHVGLVERVKNTIDDKHFIPTSSGRMLTSDHPSHARDYVRYYLGPMSSNIGYQLIKLVRGQCKDTGFAEASGGLDLYTYLKQPENQDYLLLYNGVMTCLSTYTGDKLVTGVDFGRFETLVDLGGSRGTFLAEILQHYQNIRRGFIFDLPQCIAEVKSADEFESRQITSSRYTFVAGDMTDSSTIPQADAYILKYILHLFNDEICVNVLSSIRKANEQRTDTLLTIFIVEHIIFSDGTVSNWQAHGFDIGMAAYGGARERTEQEYQVLLEKAGFQLKILYPIQAPDSIIEAIFIK
;
A
#
# COMPACT_ATOMS: atom_id res chain seq x y z
N MET A 1 24.02 40.97 -31.97
CA MET A 1 24.08 42.43 -31.82
C MET A 1 23.42 43.10 -33.04
N TYR A 2 22.10 42.97 -33.11
CA TYR A 2 21.22 43.72 -34.02
C TYR A 2 20.08 44.40 -33.20
N LEU A 3 20.15 44.35 -31.86
CA LEU A 3 19.10 44.84 -30.96
C LEU A 3 19.26 46.31 -30.56
N LEU A 4 20.38 46.95 -30.90
CA LEU A 4 20.60 48.39 -30.69
C LEU A 4 21.36 48.94 -31.90
N GLY A 5 20.61 49.36 -32.93
CA GLY A 5 21.13 50.10 -34.08
C GLY A 5 21.62 51.49 -33.64
N GLY A 6 22.75 51.92 -34.22
CA GLY A 6 23.50 53.11 -33.81
C GLY A 6 22.83 54.45 -34.09
N ARG A 7 23.37 55.46 -33.38
CA ARG A 7 23.19 56.92 -33.50
C ARG A 7 21.75 57.44 -33.60
N GLY A 8 21.22 57.88 -32.45
CA GLY A 8 20.18 58.90 -32.34
C GLY A 8 18.87 58.57 -33.04
N TYR A 9 17.87 58.14 -32.26
CA TYR A 9 16.56 57.63 -32.68
C TYR A 9 16.60 56.18 -33.18
N ALA A 10 16.30 55.27 -32.26
CA ALA A 10 16.10 53.85 -32.54
C ALA A 10 14.83 53.67 -33.39
N TYR A 11 14.99 53.45 -34.70
CA TYR A 11 13.93 52.87 -35.51
C TYR A 11 13.83 51.37 -35.17
N THR A 12 12.74 50.96 -34.53
CA THR A 12 12.48 49.59 -34.08
C THR A 12 11.82 48.77 -35.20
N TYR A 13 12.61 48.38 -36.22
CA TYR A 13 12.14 47.38 -37.18
C TYR A 13 12.27 45.98 -36.59
N PRO A 14 11.23 45.12 -36.70
CA PRO A 14 11.32 43.74 -36.26
C PRO A 14 12.39 42.99 -37.06
N MET A 15 13.25 42.26 -36.34
CA MET A 15 14.26 41.41 -36.95
C MET A 15 13.60 40.39 -37.89
N SER A 16 14.23 40.11 -39.03
CA SER A 16 13.72 39.14 -39.99
C SER A 16 14.77 38.07 -40.23
N TYR A 17 14.33 36.81 -40.25
CA TYR A 17 15.13 35.64 -40.57
C TYR A 17 14.62 35.11 -41.92
N GLY A 18 15.34 35.43 -43.00
CA GLY A 18 14.81 35.28 -44.36
C GLY A 18 13.57 36.16 -44.60
N ASP A 19 12.51 35.57 -45.14
CA ASP A 19 11.22 36.23 -45.40
C ASP A 19 10.27 36.25 -44.18
N CYS A 20 10.73 35.77 -43.00
CA CYS A 20 9.93 35.65 -41.79
C CYS A 20 10.30 36.75 -40.77
N SER A 21 9.33 37.57 -40.38
CA SER A 21 9.52 38.68 -39.44
C SER A 21 9.15 38.31 -38.00
N CYS A 22 10.02 38.67 -37.06
CA CYS A 22 9.82 38.42 -35.63
C CYS A 22 8.63 39.16 -35.00
N SER A 23 8.07 40.17 -35.68
CA SER A 23 6.81 40.79 -35.22
C SER A 23 5.58 39.92 -35.50
N LEU A 24 5.67 39.00 -36.47
CA LEU A 24 4.54 38.20 -36.94
C LEU A 24 4.63 36.75 -36.46
N SER A 25 5.84 36.21 -36.30
CA SER A 25 6.04 34.86 -35.80
C SER A 25 7.25 34.74 -34.88
N ALA A 26 7.05 34.06 -33.75
CA ALA A 26 8.11 33.67 -32.84
C ALA A 26 9.00 32.54 -33.40
N THR A 27 8.49 31.77 -34.36
CA THR A 27 9.16 30.58 -34.90
C THR A 27 10.05 30.90 -36.11
N CYS A 28 10.25 32.17 -36.45
CA CYS A 28 11.15 32.51 -37.56
C CYS A 28 12.57 32.09 -37.21
N ILE A 29 13.16 31.27 -38.08
CA ILE A 29 14.50 30.72 -37.91
C ILE A 29 15.28 30.76 -39.22
N GLU A 30 16.60 30.82 -39.10
CA GLU A 30 17.58 30.68 -40.17
C GLU A 30 18.72 29.78 -39.69
N GLN A 31 19.45 29.15 -40.61
CA GLN A 31 20.56 28.29 -40.25
C GLN A 31 21.67 29.07 -39.53
N SER A 32 22.02 28.62 -38.32
CA SER A 32 23.05 29.25 -37.51
C SER A 32 24.40 29.21 -38.23
N SER A 33 25.01 30.38 -38.36
CA SER A 33 26.20 30.59 -39.18
C SER A 33 27.21 31.45 -38.47
N MET A 34 28.49 31.16 -38.68
CA MET A 34 29.60 32.00 -38.25
C MET A 34 29.87 33.02 -39.34
N PHE A 35 29.91 34.30 -38.98
CA PHE A 35 30.07 35.40 -39.93
C PHE A 35 31.42 36.09 -39.75
N ARG A 36 31.97 36.60 -40.84
CA ARG A 36 33.06 37.57 -40.76
C ARG A 36 32.48 38.94 -40.43
N TYR A 37 32.87 39.46 -39.27
CA TYR A 37 32.40 40.74 -38.74
C TYR A 37 32.47 41.88 -39.77
N SER A 38 33.59 42.03 -40.47
CA SER A 38 33.84 43.17 -41.36
C SER A 38 32.96 43.27 -42.61
N ASN A 39 32.22 42.23 -42.99
CA ASN A 39 31.38 42.27 -44.19
C ASN A 39 30.14 41.37 -44.15
N GLY A 40 29.79 40.80 -42.98
CA GLY A 40 28.64 39.91 -42.83
C GLY A 40 28.71 38.63 -43.66
N ARG A 41 29.89 38.25 -44.19
CA ARG A 41 30.01 37.04 -45.02
C ARG A 41 29.96 35.79 -44.15
N VAL A 42 29.08 34.85 -44.50
CA VAL A 42 29.04 33.51 -43.91
C VAL A 42 30.38 32.79 -44.13
N LEU A 43 31.03 32.41 -43.03
CA LEU A 43 32.27 31.62 -42.98
C LEU A 43 31.98 30.12 -42.91
N TYR A 44 30.99 29.74 -42.10
CA TYR A 44 30.57 28.35 -41.91
C TYR A 44 29.17 28.30 -41.34
N SER A 45 28.26 27.56 -41.97
CA SER A 45 26.93 27.27 -41.43
C SER A 45 26.96 25.96 -40.67
N VAL A 46 26.49 25.97 -39.42
CA VAL A 46 26.51 24.80 -38.55
C VAL A 46 25.33 23.90 -38.94
N PRO A 47 25.57 22.67 -39.46
CA PRO A 47 24.50 21.77 -39.87
C PRO A 47 23.61 21.38 -38.69
N GLY A 48 22.30 21.55 -38.85
CA GLY A 48 21.33 21.17 -37.83
C GLY A 48 21.09 22.20 -36.73
N MET A 49 21.88 23.28 -36.67
CA MET A 49 21.68 24.34 -35.69
C MET A 49 21.01 25.54 -36.36
N TYR A 50 19.97 26.06 -35.73
CA TYR A 50 19.24 27.24 -36.17
C TYR A 50 19.36 28.38 -35.17
N THR A 51 19.15 29.59 -35.66
CA THR A 51 19.01 30.83 -34.88
C THR A 51 17.76 31.54 -35.38
N GLY A 52 17.12 32.35 -34.56
CA GLY A 52 15.78 32.82 -34.83
C GLY A 52 15.33 33.83 -33.78
N CYS A 53 14.08 34.27 -33.88
CA CYS A 53 13.53 35.34 -33.05
C CYS A 53 13.67 35.06 -31.55
N TYR A 54 13.49 33.79 -31.17
CA TYR A 54 13.67 33.32 -29.80
C TYR A 54 14.67 32.17 -29.75
N ILE A 55 15.55 32.20 -28.76
CA ILE A 55 16.58 31.17 -28.55
C ILE A 55 15.94 29.80 -28.32
N VAL A 56 14.84 29.74 -27.57
CA VAL A 56 14.12 28.49 -27.27
C VAL A 56 13.53 27.89 -28.55
N GLU A 57 12.82 28.68 -29.36
CA GLU A 57 12.28 28.22 -30.65
C GLU A 57 13.39 27.76 -31.60
N SER A 58 14.48 28.51 -31.66
CA SER A 58 15.66 28.15 -32.45
C SER A 58 16.26 26.81 -31.99
N LEU A 59 16.29 26.57 -30.68
CA LEU A 59 16.80 25.34 -30.08
C LEU A 59 15.86 24.18 -30.36
N LEU A 60 14.55 24.33 -30.13
CA LEU A 60 13.54 23.31 -30.39
C LEU A 60 13.57 22.82 -31.84
N GLN A 61 13.74 23.74 -32.79
CA GLN A 61 13.84 23.43 -34.22
C GLN A 61 15.25 22.95 -34.65
N SER A 62 16.26 23.09 -33.79
CA SER A 62 17.60 22.55 -34.02
C SER A 62 17.64 21.03 -33.81
N ASN A 63 18.61 20.37 -34.42
CA ASN A 63 18.87 18.94 -34.29
C ASN A 63 20.36 18.67 -34.00
N LEU A 64 20.65 17.44 -33.62
CA LEU A 64 21.97 17.05 -33.13
C LEU A 64 22.97 16.67 -34.24
N LYS A 65 22.67 16.97 -35.51
CA LYS A 65 23.47 16.51 -36.67
C LYS A 65 24.95 16.88 -36.60
N CYS A 66 25.28 18.09 -36.15
CA CYS A 66 26.68 18.49 -35.94
C CYS A 66 27.35 17.70 -34.80
N PHE A 67 26.60 17.39 -33.74
CA PHE A 67 27.11 16.70 -32.54
C PHE A 67 27.44 15.23 -32.79
N TYR A 68 26.84 14.58 -33.80
CA TYR A 68 27.25 13.24 -34.25
C TYR A 68 28.40 13.26 -35.28
N ASN A 69 28.95 14.43 -35.63
CA ASN A 69 29.98 14.58 -36.65
C ASN A 69 31.22 15.31 -36.10
N GLN A 70 32.28 14.56 -35.84
CA GLN A 70 33.54 15.11 -35.31
C GLN A 70 34.16 16.19 -36.20
N THR A 71 34.02 16.08 -37.54
CA THR A 71 34.51 17.10 -38.46
C THR A 71 33.74 18.41 -38.28
N CYS A 72 32.43 18.34 -38.05
CA CYS A 72 31.61 19.51 -37.76
C CYS A 72 32.05 20.18 -36.46
N ILE A 73 32.19 19.41 -35.37
CA ILE A 73 32.65 19.89 -34.06
C ILE A 73 34.02 20.57 -34.19
N ASN A 74 34.99 19.91 -34.83
CA ASN A 74 36.33 20.47 -35.03
C ASN A 74 36.29 21.78 -35.85
N LYS A 75 35.39 21.87 -36.82
CA LYS A 75 35.21 23.08 -37.63
C LYS A 75 34.63 24.21 -36.79
N VAL A 76 33.62 23.95 -35.96
CA VAL A 76 33.07 24.93 -35.00
C VAL A 76 34.15 25.41 -34.03
N LEU A 77 34.93 24.50 -33.45
CA LEU A 77 36.01 24.83 -32.51
C LEU A 77 37.12 25.68 -33.13
N SER A 78 37.39 25.54 -34.44
CA SER A 78 38.43 26.31 -35.13
C SER A 78 38.19 27.83 -35.20
N TYR A 79 36.96 28.28 -34.91
CA TYR A 79 36.60 29.70 -34.91
C TYR A 79 36.64 30.35 -33.51
N TYR A 80 36.97 29.60 -32.46
CA TYR A 80 37.17 30.16 -31.11
C TYR A 80 38.63 30.57 -30.91
N ALA A 81 38.85 31.77 -30.34
CA ALA A 81 40.18 32.38 -30.18
C ALA A 81 41.10 31.62 -29.21
N THR A 82 40.53 30.88 -28.26
CA THR A 82 41.25 30.01 -27.31
C THR A 82 40.69 28.60 -27.41
N PRO A 83 41.49 27.58 -27.82
CA PRO A 83 40.99 26.21 -27.84
C PRO A 83 40.58 25.79 -26.42
N PRO A 84 39.40 25.18 -26.23
CA PRO A 84 38.98 24.71 -24.91
C PRO A 84 39.98 23.67 -24.38
N SER A 85 40.23 23.67 -23.07
CA SER A 85 41.09 22.69 -22.38
C SER A 85 40.51 21.27 -22.36
N MET A 86 39.32 21.08 -22.95
CA MET A 86 38.53 19.86 -22.91
C MET A 86 38.47 19.22 -24.31
N ASN A 87 38.69 17.91 -24.38
CA ASN A 87 38.63 17.16 -25.64
C ASN A 87 37.16 16.83 -25.96
N ILE A 88 36.54 17.60 -26.85
CA ILE A 88 35.12 17.44 -27.22
C ILE A 88 35.01 16.41 -28.35
N THR A 89 34.34 15.29 -28.05
CA THR A 89 34.12 14.19 -29.01
C THR A 89 32.67 14.15 -29.48
N ALA A 90 32.45 13.65 -30.69
CA ALA A 90 31.13 13.44 -31.25
C ALA A 90 30.35 12.36 -30.48
N LEU A 91 29.03 12.52 -30.44
CA LEU A 91 28.12 11.54 -29.85
C LEU A 91 28.25 10.18 -30.55
N ASP A 92 28.17 9.11 -29.77
CA ASP A 92 28.34 7.75 -30.25
C ASP A 92 27.10 7.28 -31.02
N ASN A 93 27.24 7.17 -32.34
CA ASN A 93 26.17 6.72 -33.24
C ASN A 93 25.95 5.19 -33.21
N SER A 94 26.72 4.45 -32.39
CA SER A 94 26.57 3.00 -32.22
C SER A 94 25.63 2.61 -31.08
N LEU A 95 25.27 3.56 -30.20
CA LEU A 95 24.30 3.34 -29.14
C LEU A 95 22.87 3.34 -29.72
N PRO A 96 22.00 2.41 -29.32
CA PRO A 96 20.60 2.40 -29.74
C PRO A 96 19.89 3.64 -29.21
N SER A 97 19.28 4.41 -30.11
CA SER A 97 18.44 5.57 -29.80
C SER A 97 17.13 5.46 -30.58
N ASN A 98 16.03 5.89 -29.97
CA ASN A 98 14.73 6.02 -30.64
C ASN A 98 14.71 7.19 -31.63
N PHE A 99 15.70 8.08 -31.57
CA PHE A 99 15.75 9.30 -32.36
C PHE A 99 16.91 9.26 -33.36
N PHE A 100 16.65 9.74 -34.57
CA PHE A 100 17.71 9.93 -35.56
C PHE A 100 18.53 11.21 -35.24
N PRO A 101 19.81 11.29 -35.66
CA PRO A 101 20.63 12.50 -35.48
C PRO A 101 20.03 13.80 -36.05
N ASN A 102 19.09 13.71 -37.00
CA ASN A 102 18.39 14.85 -37.58
C ASN A 102 17.00 15.11 -36.97
N SER A 103 16.60 14.33 -35.97
CA SER A 103 15.38 14.61 -35.19
C SER A 103 15.55 15.94 -34.47
N THR A 104 14.52 16.77 -34.47
CA THR A 104 14.58 18.07 -33.80
C THR A 104 14.66 17.86 -32.29
N LEU A 105 15.22 18.83 -31.57
CA LEU A 105 15.25 18.78 -30.11
C LEU A 105 13.84 18.82 -29.53
N GLU A 106 12.88 19.43 -30.22
CA GLU A 106 11.46 19.35 -29.89
C GLU A 106 10.94 17.91 -29.89
N GLU A 107 11.22 17.12 -30.94
CA GLU A 107 10.84 15.71 -31.03
C GLU A 107 11.44 14.88 -29.89
N VAL A 108 12.70 15.17 -29.53
CA VAL A 108 13.41 14.47 -28.44
C VAL A 108 12.87 14.89 -27.06
N ILE A 109 12.55 16.17 -26.86
CA ILE A 109 12.00 16.73 -25.62
C ILE A 109 10.57 16.29 -25.38
N ASN A 110 9.76 16.13 -26.43
CA ASN A 110 8.37 15.68 -26.32
C ASN A 110 8.27 14.27 -25.71
N GLU A 111 9.32 13.47 -25.83
CA GLU A 111 9.48 12.16 -25.17
C GLU A 111 10.37 12.25 -23.91
N MET A 112 10.51 13.45 -23.34
CA MET A 112 11.30 13.77 -22.14
C MET A 112 12.79 13.42 -22.26
N MET A 113 13.32 13.31 -23.47
CA MET A 113 14.66 12.78 -23.75
C MET A 113 14.88 11.36 -23.18
N VAL A 114 13.80 10.60 -22.96
CA VAL A 114 13.86 9.24 -22.41
C VAL A 114 13.91 8.23 -23.55
N GLU A 115 15.05 7.54 -23.67
CA GLU A 115 15.22 6.48 -24.67
C GLU A 115 14.38 5.23 -24.38
N GLN A 116 14.08 4.95 -23.10
CA GLN A 116 13.21 3.82 -22.73
C GLN A 116 12.60 3.97 -21.33
N PHE A 117 11.28 3.81 -21.23
CA PHE A 117 10.60 3.57 -19.95
C PHE A 117 10.59 2.07 -19.64
N ILE A 118 11.22 1.66 -18.54
CA ILE A 118 11.20 0.27 -18.06
C ILE A 118 10.20 0.19 -16.89
N PRO A 119 8.95 -0.27 -17.11
CA PRO A 119 7.99 -0.40 -16.02
C PRO A 119 8.38 -1.58 -15.12
N SER A 120 8.52 -1.32 -13.81
CA SER A 120 8.65 -2.36 -12.80
C SER A 120 7.38 -2.42 -11.95
N VAL A 121 6.57 -3.46 -12.15
CA VAL A 121 5.38 -3.71 -11.33
C VAL A 121 5.75 -4.73 -10.27
N ILE A 122 6.03 -4.26 -9.05
CA ILE A 122 6.46 -5.12 -7.94
C ILE A 122 5.26 -5.42 -7.04
N TYR A 123 4.40 -6.34 -7.50
CA TYR A 123 3.19 -6.74 -6.76
C TYR A 123 3.51 -7.25 -5.34
N ASN A 124 4.68 -7.87 -5.14
CA ASN A 124 5.09 -8.38 -3.84
C ASN A 124 5.24 -7.26 -2.79
N THR A 125 5.75 -6.09 -3.19
CA THR A 125 5.86 -4.92 -2.30
C THR A 125 4.49 -4.36 -1.97
N TYR A 126 3.60 -4.26 -2.97
CA TYR A 126 2.22 -3.84 -2.78
C TYR A 126 1.45 -4.79 -1.83
N TYR A 127 1.53 -6.10 -2.05
CA TYR A 127 0.88 -7.11 -1.22
C TYR A 127 1.41 -7.11 0.22
N ASN A 128 2.74 -7.05 0.40
CA ASN A 128 3.36 -7.00 1.72
C ASN A 128 3.07 -5.69 2.47
N ALA A 129 2.86 -4.58 1.76
CA ALA A 129 2.40 -3.32 2.35
C ALA A 129 0.90 -3.34 2.67
N CYS A 130 0.09 -4.02 1.85
CA CYS A 130 -1.36 -4.13 2.02
C CYS A 130 -1.74 -4.98 3.24
N GLN A 131 -0.89 -5.95 3.62
CA GLN A 131 -1.08 -6.81 4.82
C GLN A 131 -2.53 -7.28 5.04
N PRO A 132 -3.16 -7.95 4.06
CA PRO A 132 -4.55 -8.35 4.20
C PRO A 132 -4.72 -9.27 5.41
N THR A 133 -5.53 -8.82 6.37
CA THR A 133 -5.75 -9.51 7.64
C THR A 133 -6.70 -10.70 7.50
N GLU A 134 -7.65 -10.63 6.58
CA GLU A 134 -8.61 -11.70 6.30
C GLU A 134 -8.88 -11.82 4.78
N CYS A 135 -9.08 -13.04 4.32
CA CYS A 135 -9.53 -13.34 2.96
C CYS A 135 -10.72 -14.30 3.04
N THR A 136 -11.88 -13.87 2.56
CA THR A 136 -13.09 -14.69 2.49
C THR A 136 -13.21 -15.33 1.11
N TYR A 137 -13.47 -16.63 1.08
CA TYR A 137 -13.74 -17.37 -0.14
C TYR A 137 -14.93 -18.30 0.09
N THR A 138 -15.79 -18.44 -0.91
CA THR A 138 -16.96 -19.32 -0.84
C THR A 138 -16.62 -20.68 -1.42
N TYR A 139 -16.82 -21.76 -0.66
CA TYR A 139 -16.67 -23.13 -1.13
C TYR A 139 -17.91 -23.95 -0.79
N GLN A 140 -18.46 -24.67 -1.76
CA GLN A 140 -19.62 -25.55 -1.54
C GLN A 140 -19.13 -26.88 -0.94
N THR A 141 -19.45 -27.12 0.32
CA THR A 141 -19.20 -28.43 0.95
C THR A 141 -20.36 -29.37 0.68
N ARG A 142 -20.05 -30.64 0.36
CA ARG A 142 -21.03 -31.71 0.57
C ARG A 142 -21.22 -31.89 2.08
N ASN A 143 -22.45 -32.21 2.50
CA ASN A 143 -22.76 -32.53 3.90
C ASN A 143 -21.67 -33.45 4.47
N SER A 144 -21.08 -33.04 5.60
CA SER A 144 -19.95 -33.78 6.17
C SER A 144 -20.35 -35.23 6.48
N ILE A 145 -19.40 -36.15 6.39
CA ILE A 145 -19.61 -37.55 6.78
C ILE A 145 -20.13 -37.63 8.22
N ILE A 146 -19.69 -36.74 9.10
CA ILE A 146 -20.20 -36.63 10.47
C ILE A 146 -21.70 -36.29 10.49
N TYR A 147 -22.16 -35.34 9.68
CA TYR A 147 -23.60 -35.04 9.54
C TYR A 147 -24.38 -36.25 9.01
N ILE A 148 -23.85 -36.94 8.00
CA ILE A 148 -24.49 -38.13 7.41
C ILE A 148 -24.58 -39.28 8.43
N VAL A 149 -23.48 -39.58 9.13
CA VAL A 149 -23.38 -40.66 10.11
C VAL A 149 -24.22 -40.37 11.36
N THR A 150 -24.18 -39.15 11.89
CA THR A 150 -25.02 -38.76 13.04
C THR A 150 -26.51 -38.81 12.71
N THR A 151 -26.88 -38.43 11.49
CA THR A 151 -28.27 -38.55 10.99
C THR A 151 -28.68 -40.02 10.85
N LEU A 152 -27.81 -40.89 10.32
CA LEU A 152 -28.02 -42.34 10.22
C LEU A 152 -28.17 -43.01 11.58
N ILE A 153 -27.31 -42.69 12.55
CA ILE A 153 -27.39 -43.19 13.93
C ILE A 153 -28.68 -42.71 14.60
N GLY A 154 -29.06 -41.45 14.39
CA GLY A 154 -30.32 -40.90 14.88
C GLY A 154 -31.55 -41.63 14.32
N LEU A 155 -31.57 -41.88 13.01
CA LEU A 155 -32.62 -42.64 12.34
C LEU A 155 -32.67 -44.11 12.80
N LEU A 156 -31.52 -44.77 12.95
CA LEU A 156 -31.43 -46.15 13.46
C LEU A 156 -31.90 -46.24 14.92
N GLY A 157 -31.51 -45.28 15.77
CA GLY A 157 -31.95 -45.19 17.17
C GLY A 157 -33.46 -44.95 17.28
N GLY A 158 -34.02 -44.09 16.43
CA GLY A 158 -35.46 -43.87 16.30
C GLY A 158 -36.19 -45.15 15.88
N LEU A 159 -35.69 -45.82 14.84
CA LEU A 159 -36.26 -47.06 14.31
C LEU A 159 -36.26 -48.21 15.34
N ILE A 160 -35.13 -48.43 16.04
CA ILE A 160 -35.02 -49.46 17.09
C ILE A 160 -36.02 -49.21 18.22
N THR A 161 -36.21 -47.94 18.59
CA THR A 161 -37.14 -47.56 19.67
C THR A 161 -38.60 -47.76 19.26
N VAL A 162 -38.95 -47.38 18.03
CA VAL A 162 -40.29 -47.61 17.45
C VAL A 162 -40.58 -49.10 17.33
N LEU A 163 -39.62 -49.91 16.85
CA LEU A 163 -39.76 -51.36 16.77
C LEU A 163 -39.94 -52.01 18.15
N LYS A 164 -39.20 -51.58 19.18
CA LYS A 164 -39.38 -52.08 20.56
C LYS A 164 -40.73 -51.74 21.17
N LEU A 165 -41.40 -50.68 20.70
CA LEU A 165 -42.73 -50.26 21.15
C LEU A 165 -43.86 -50.99 20.40
N ILE A 166 -43.68 -51.24 19.10
CA ILE A 166 -44.71 -51.82 18.22
C ILE A 166 -44.67 -53.36 18.19
N ILE A 167 -43.49 -53.98 18.27
CA ILE A 167 -43.34 -55.44 18.18
C ILE A 167 -44.07 -56.17 19.32
N PRO A 168 -43.96 -55.79 20.61
CA PRO A 168 -44.63 -56.53 21.68
C PRO A 168 -46.17 -56.61 21.55
N PRO A 169 -46.92 -55.53 21.25
CA PRO A 169 -48.36 -55.63 21.03
C PRO A 169 -48.72 -56.39 19.74
N VAL A 170 -47.92 -56.29 18.68
CA VAL A 170 -48.12 -57.07 17.44
C VAL A 170 -47.88 -58.57 17.67
N VAL A 171 -46.84 -58.93 18.41
CA VAL A 171 -46.55 -60.33 18.79
C VAL A 171 -47.61 -60.87 19.75
N MET A 172 -48.10 -60.07 20.70
CA MET A 172 -49.24 -60.46 21.54
C MET A 172 -50.52 -60.65 20.72
N PHE A 173 -50.78 -59.80 19.71
CA PHE A 173 -51.93 -59.95 18.82
C PHE A 173 -51.82 -61.22 17.96
N ILE A 174 -50.62 -61.56 17.48
CA ILE A 174 -50.35 -62.79 16.73
C ILE A 174 -50.46 -64.04 17.63
N ARG A 175 -49.91 -64.02 18.85
CA ARG A 175 -50.04 -65.12 19.82
C ARG A 175 -51.49 -65.34 20.25
N LYS A 176 -52.25 -64.27 20.48
CA LYS A 176 -53.68 -64.33 20.81
C LYS A 176 -54.55 -64.83 19.65
N LYS A 177 -54.03 -64.79 18.42
CA LYS A 177 -54.66 -65.41 17.24
C LYS A 177 -54.27 -66.89 17.07
N GLN A 178 -53.09 -67.31 17.55
CA GLN A 178 -52.64 -68.72 17.53
C GLN A 178 -53.24 -69.56 18.67
N GLU A 179 -53.40 -69.01 19.88
CA GLU A 179 -54.04 -69.72 21.02
C GLU A 179 -55.56 -69.93 20.82
N ARG A 180 -56.19 -69.25 19.85
CA ARG A 180 -57.61 -69.43 19.49
C ARG A 180 -57.90 -70.64 18.61
N SER A 181 -56.90 -71.48 18.30
CA SER A 181 -57.05 -72.65 17.42
C SER A 181 -57.10 -74.01 18.14
N GLN A 182 -57.00 -74.06 19.47
CA GLN A 182 -57.16 -75.29 20.26
C GLN A 182 -57.79 -75.01 21.63
N LEU A 183 -59.12 -75.09 21.70
CA LEU A 183 -59.93 -75.86 22.67
C LEU A 183 -61.37 -75.32 22.73
N ASP A 184 -62.33 -76.21 22.46
CA ASP A 184 -63.76 -76.07 22.70
C ASP A 184 -64.10 -76.41 24.17
N ILE A 185 -65.03 -75.61 24.75
CA ILE A 185 -66.11 -75.91 25.74
C ILE A 185 -65.67 -76.64 27.05
N GLU A 186 -65.83 -76.14 28.29
CA GLU A 186 -67.08 -75.82 29.01
C GLU A 186 -66.81 -75.04 30.33
N ILE A 187 -67.88 -74.50 30.90
CA ILE A 187 -68.01 -73.45 31.93
C ILE A 187 -67.61 -73.91 33.36
N ILE A 188 -67.05 -73.01 34.19
CA ILE A 188 -67.39 -72.79 35.62
C ILE A 188 -66.93 -71.38 36.06
N GLU A 189 -67.74 -70.79 36.93
CA GLU A 189 -67.83 -69.39 37.37
C GLU A 189 -66.65 -68.85 38.19
N GLY A 190 -66.45 -67.53 38.07
CA GLY A 190 -65.96 -66.67 39.15
C GLY A 190 -64.57 -66.08 38.95
N GLU A 191 -64.47 -64.90 38.31
CA GLU A 191 -63.45 -63.90 38.68
C GLU A 191 -63.78 -62.50 38.09
N GLU A 192 -63.49 -61.47 38.88
CA GLU A 192 -64.02 -60.11 38.78
C GLU A 192 -63.74 -59.38 37.45
N ARG A 193 -64.79 -58.73 36.91
CA ARG A 193 -64.69 -57.78 35.78
C ARG A 193 -64.01 -56.49 36.23
N TYR A 194 -62.69 -56.45 36.21
CA TYR A 194 -61.96 -55.17 36.23
C TYR A 194 -62.12 -54.45 34.88
N SER A 195 -62.62 -53.21 34.92
CA SER A 195 -62.69 -52.31 33.77
C SER A 195 -61.30 -52.13 33.14
N ILE A 196 -61.22 -52.12 31.81
CA ILE A 196 -59.98 -51.83 31.05
C ILE A 196 -59.35 -50.50 31.54
N GLY A 197 -60.16 -49.54 31.97
CA GLY A 197 -59.70 -48.29 32.57
C GLY A 197 -59.00 -48.47 33.94
N GLN A 198 -59.44 -49.43 34.76
CA GLN A 198 -58.77 -49.78 36.02
C GLN A 198 -57.46 -50.56 35.78
N LYS A 199 -57.41 -51.44 34.76
CA LYS A 199 -56.16 -52.10 34.35
C LYS A 199 -55.12 -51.10 33.84
N LEU A 200 -55.54 -50.12 33.03
CA LEU A 200 -54.66 -49.06 32.54
C LEU A 200 -54.19 -48.11 33.67
N LYS A 201 -55.09 -47.76 34.59
CA LYS A 201 -54.77 -46.94 35.76
C LYS A 201 -53.78 -47.63 36.70
N ASN A 202 -53.98 -48.91 37.01
CA ASN A 202 -53.03 -49.67 37.82
C ASN A 202 -51.68 -49.82 37.11
N TYR A 203 -51.68 -50.09 35.80
CA TYR A 203 -50.45 -50.16 35.00
C TYR A 203 -49.65 -48.83 35.05
N LEU A 204 -50.31 -47.69 34.86
CA LEU A 204 -49.68 -46.36 34.90
C LEU A 204 -49.17 -45.97 36.31
N ILE A 205 -49.80 -46.46 37.37
CA ILE A 205 -49.38 -46.19 38.76
C ILE A 205 -48.16 -47.05 39.16
N THR A 206 -48.06 -48.29 38.65
CA THR A 206 -46.94 -49.20 38.92
C THR A 206 -45.82 -49.14 37.89
N TYR A 207 -45.98 -48.36 36.81
CA TYR A 207 -45.01 -48.27 35.71
C TYR A 207 -43.68 -47.68 36.18
N ASN A 208 -42.62 -48.47 36.09
CA ASN A 208 -41.26 -48.10 36.48
C ASN A 208 -40.30 -48.50 35.36
N THR A 209 -39.77 -47.52 34.63
CA THR A 209 -38.78 -47.75 33.56
C THR A 209 -37.35 -47.89 34.08
N PHE A 210 -37.12 -47.69 35.39
CA PHE A 210 -35.80 -47.79 36.04
C PHE A 210 -35.81 -48.77 37.24
N PRO A 211 -36.17 -50.05 37.05
CA PRO A 211 -36.17 -51.02 38.14
C PRO A 211 -34.73 -51.40 38.57
N SER A 212 -34.51 -51.55 39.88
CA SER A 212 -33.28 -52.14 40.44
C SER A 212 -33.21 -53.66 40.23
N PHE A 213 -31.99 -54.21 40.08
CA PHE A 213 -31.75 -55.65 39.96
C PHE A 213 -30.68 -56.10 40.99
N PRO A 214 -31.01 -57.02 41.93
CA PRO A 214 -32.34 -57.61 42.17
C PRO A 214 -33.35 -56.56 42.67
N PRO A 215 -34.68 -56.79 42.53
CA PRO A 215 -35.72 -55.83 42.89
C PRO A 215 -35.60 -55.39 44.35
N SER A 216 -35.44 -54.10 44.59
CA SER A 216 -35.31 -53.55 45.95
C SER A 216 -36.63 -53.66 46.72
N THR A 217 -36.56 -54.02 48.00
CA THR A 217 -37.69 -54.05 48.95
C THR A 217 -37.79 -52.76 49.78
N ASP A 218 -36.85 -51.82 49.61
CA ASP A 218 -36.82 -50.54 50.31
C ASP A 218 -37.80 -49.54 49.67
N GLU A 219 -38.80 -49.13 50.46
CA GLU A 219 -39.91 -48.28 50.02
C GLU A 219 -39.44 -46.89 49.54
N ARG A 220 -38.32 -46.37 50.08
CA ARG A 220 -37.73 -45.08 49.63
C ARG A 220 -37.05 -45.19 48.28
N GLN A 221 -36.46 -46.35 47.99
CA GLN A 221 -35.77 -46.59 46.72
C GLN A 221 -36.79 -46.79 45.59
N LEU A 222 -37.84 -47.58 45.85
CA LEU A 222 -38.98 -47.75 44.94
C LEU A 222 -39.70 -46.42 44.62
N GLN A 223 -39.77 -45.50 45.59
CA GLN A 223 -40.35 -44.17 45.38
C GLN A 223 -39.46 -43.30 44.48
N SER A 224 -38.14 -43.34 44.66
CA SER A 224 -37.17 -42.63 43.80
C SER A 224 -37.16 -43.14 42.35
N GLU A 225 -37.31 -44.45 42.15
CA GLU A 225 -37.39 -45.08 40.83
C GLU A 225 -38.68 -44.66 40.06
N ARG A 226 -39.82 -44.61 40.77
CA ARG A 226 -41.09 -44.12 40.20
C ARG A 226 -41.08 -42.62 39.91
N ILE A 227 -40.47 -41.81 40.79
CA ILE A 227 -40.28 -40.37 40.55
C ILE A 227 -39.36 -40.13 39.36
N SER A 228 -38.26 -40.88 39.25
CA SER A 228 -37.35 -40.81 38.09
C SER A 228 -38.06 -41.18 36.78
N THR A 229 -38.97 -42.15 36.80
CA THR A 229 -39.81 -42.49 35.65
C THR A 229 -40.76 -41.35 35.25
N ARG A 230 -41.39 -40.66 36.22
CA ARG A 230 -42.29 -39.53 35.95
C ARG A 230 -41.53 -38.29 35.45
N VAL A 231 -40.40 -37.98 36.08
CA VAL A 231 -39.49 -36.89 35.68
C VAL A 231 -38.94 -37.18 34.28
N TYR A 232 -38.59 -38.42 33.96
CA TYR A 232 -38.16 -38.82 32.62
C TYR A 232 -39.23 -38.57 31.55
N ILE A 233 -40.48 -38.97 31.80
CA ILE A 233 -41.58 -38.76 30.84
C ILE A 233 -41.86 -37.27 30.64
N ILE A 234 -41.95 -36.50 31.74
CA ILE A 234 -42.19 -35.05 31.68
C ILE A 234 -41.05 -34.35 30.94
N LEU A 235 -39.80 -34.63 31.29
CA LEU A 235 -38.63 -34.04 30.64
C LEU A 235 -38.55 -34.43 29.17
N LEU A 236 -38.85 -35.68 28.80
CA LEU A 236 -38.87 -36.11 27.41
C LEU A 236 -39.92 -35.33 26.60
N THR A 237 -41.14 -35.18 27.14
CA THR A 237 -42.20 -34.39 26.47
C THR A 237 -41.86 -32.91 26.40
N LEU A 238 -41.27 -32.34 27.45
CA LEU A 238 -40.88 -30.93 27.50
C LEU A 238 -39.71 -30.64 26.56
N SER A 239 -38.70 -31.51 26.53
CA SER A 239 -37.55 -31.40 25.61
C SER A 239 -37.99 -31.54 24.15
N LEU A 240 -38.92 -32.43 23.84
CA LEU A 240 -39.49 -32.54 22.48
C LEU A 240 -40.28 -31.29 22.09
N ALA A 241 -41.09 -30.74 22.99
CA ALA A 241 -41.83 -29.50 22.75
C ALA A 241 -40.88 -28.31 22.57
N ILE A 242 -39.83 -28.20 23.40
CA ILE A 242 -38.80 -27.15 23.29
C ILE A 242 -38.02 -27.29 21.99
N LEU A 243 -37.61 -28.50 21.60
CA LEU A 243 -36.91 -28.74 20.33
C LEU A 243 -37.79 -28.39 19.12
N LEU A 244 -39.08 -28.71 19.18
CA LEU A 244 -40.03 -28.37 18.13
C LEU A 244 -40.24 -26.85 18.03
N LEU A 245 -40.39 -26.18 19.17
CA LEU A 245 -40.50 -24.72 19.24
C LEU A 245 -39.22 -24.04 18.76
N TYR A 246 -38.06 -24.49 19.22
CA TYR A 246 -36.74 -23.96 18.85
C TYR A 246 -36.47 -24.12 17.35
N ASN A 247 -36.67 -25.32 16.79
CA ASN A 247 -36.49 -25.56 15.36
C ASN A 247 -37.54 -24.83 14.50
N SER A 248 -38.71 -24.51 15.05
CA SER A 248 -39.73 -23.73 14.33
C SER A 248 -39.51 -22.22 14.39
N LEU A 249 -38.74 -21.72 15.36
CA LEU A 249 -38.54 -20.28 15.60
C LEU A 249 -37.17 -19.78 15.11
N ILE A 250 -36.20 -20.67 14.86
CA ILE A 250 -34.89 -20.26 14.36
C ILE A 250 -34.97 -19.89 12.87
N ASN A 251 -34.43 -18.73 12.52
CA ASN A 251 -34.30 -18.28 11.14
C ASN A 251 -32.98 -18.81 10.56
N ILE A 252 -33.00 -19.34 9.34
CA ILE A 252 -31.81 -19.69 8.58
C ILE A 252 -31.54 -18.56 7.58
N THR A 253 -30.28 -18.17 7.45
CA THR A 253 -29.84 -17.26 6.42
C THR A 253 -29.57 -18.06 5.14
N GLU A 254 -30.35 -17.81 4.10
CA GLU A 254 -30.16 -18.42 2.78
C GLU A 254 -29.45 -17.40 1.88
N THR A 255 -28.36 -17.82 1.24
CA THR A 255 -27.64 -17.02 0.24
C THR A 255 -28.18 -17.38 -1.14
N VAL A 256 -28.72 -16.37 -1.83
CA VAL A 256 -29.25 -16.50 -3.19
C VAL A 256 -28.27 -15.86 -4.15
N ASN A 257 -27.94 -16.60 -5.22
CA ASN A 257 -27.02 -16.16 -6.26
C ASN A 257 -27.79 -15.94 -7.58
N ASP A 258 -27.89 -14.68 -8.00
CA ASP A 258 -28.44 -14.26 -9.28
C ASP A 258 -27.30 -14.10 -10.30
N LYS A 259 -27.29 -14.91 -11.36
CA LYS A 259 -26.26 -14.85 -12.40
C LYS A 259 -26.54 -13.72 -13.37
N ALA A 260 -25.53 -12.88 -13.63
CA ALA A 260 -25.55 -11.77 -14.58
C ALA A 260 -26.85 -10.93 -14.57
N PRO A 261 -27.21 -10.31 -13.43
CA PRO A 261 -28.45 -9.57 -13.33
C PRO A 261 -28.44 -8.30 -14.18
N THR A 262 -29.59 -7.97 -14.77
CA THR A 262 -29.80 -6.69 -15.47
C THR A 262 -29.81 -5.53 -14.49
N MET A 263 -29.55 -4.30 -14.95
CA MET A 263 -29.56 -3.10 -14.09
C MET A 263 -30.89 -2.95 -13.33
N THR A 264 -32.02 -3.19 -14.00
CA THR A 264 -33.34 -3.16 -13.36
C THR A 264 -33.46 -4.21 -12.25
N LYS A 265 -32.92 -5.42 -12.48
CA LYS A 265 -32.93 -6.48 -11.47
C LYS A 265 -32.01 -6.15 -10.30
N TYR A 266 -30.84 -5.57 -10.56
CA TYR A 266 -29.94 -5.07 -9.53
C TYR A 266 -30.62 -4.01 -8.66
N LEU A 267 -31.30 -3.02 -9.24
CA LEU A 267 -32.00 -1.97 -8.50
C LEU A 267 -33.12 -2.54 -7.64
N GLU A 268 -33.88 -3.52 -8.15
CA GLU A 268 -34.89 -4.23 -7.37
C GLU A 268 -34.27 -4.98 -6.18
N LEU A 269 -33.20 -5.74 -6.43
CA LEU A 269 -32.47 -6.48 -5.39
C LEU A 269 -31.87 -5.53 -4.35
N TYR A 270 -31.29 -4.40 -4.78
CA TYR A 270 -30.68 -3.42 -3.88
C TYR A 270 -31.75 -2.73 -3.03
N SER A 271 -32.91 -2.41 -3.59
CA SER A 271 -34.04 -1.86 -2.83
C SER A 271 -34.57 -2.83 -1.76
N THR A 272 -34.42 -4.14 -1.99
CA THR A 272 -34.93 -5.19 -1.09
C THR A 272 -33.88 -5.64 -0.08
N TYR A 273 -32.60 -5.70 -0.48
CA TYR A 273 -31.48 -6.26 0.29
C TYR A 273 -30.24 -5.34 0.32
N PRO A 274 -30.37 -4.05 0.68
CA PRO A 274 -29.29 -3.08 0.49
C PRO A 274 -28.02 -3.38 1.30
N GLN A 275 -28.15 -4.09 2.42
CA GLN A 275 -27.02 -4.38 3.33
C GLN A 275 -26.29 -5.68 3.01
N THR A 276 -26.89 -6.60 2.25
CA THR A 276 -26.34 -7.94 2.02
C THR A 276 -26.10 -8.24 0.55
N LEU A 277 -26.54 -7.35 -0.36
CA LEU A 277 -26.32 -7.48 -1.79
C LEU A 277 -24.88 -7.13 -2.17
N ILE A 278 -24.17 -8.11 -2.71
CA ILE A 278 -22.82 -7.95 -3.25
C ILE A 278 -22.82 -8.42 -4.70
N CYS A 279 -22.40 -7.54 -5.60
CA CYS A 279 -22.38 -7.77 -7.04
C CYS A 279 -20.98 -7.50 -7.59
N PRO A 280 -20.09 -8.51 -7.64
CA PRO A 280 -18.71 -8.29 -8.10
C PRO A 280 -18.65 -7.86 -9.56
N CYS A 281 -17.84 -6.84 -9.86
CA CYS A 281 -17.61 -6.38 -11.22
C CYS A 281 -16.69 -7.35 -11.96
N LYS A 282 -17.00 -7.65 -13.22
CA LYS A 282 -16.09 -8.38 -14.12
C LYS A 282 -14.92 -7.49 -14.55
N GLN A 283 -15.15 -6.20 -14.71
CA GLN A 283 -14.12 -5.20 -14.96
C GLN A 283 -14.03 -4.23 -13.78
N VAL A 284 -12.96 -4.37 -12.99
CA VAL A 284 -12.75 -3.62 -11.73
C VAL A 284 -12.23 -2.19 -11.97
N SER A 285 -11.67 -1.93 -13.16
CA SER A 285 -11.07 -0.65 -13.55
C SER A 285 -11.80 -0.09 -14.76
N ILE A 286 -12.50 1.03 -14.60
CA ILE A 286 -13.34 1.65 -15.63
C ILE A 286 -12.84 3.06 -15.92
N SER A 287 -12.44 3.36 -17.16
CA SER A 287 -12.05 4.71 -17.57
C SER A 287 -13.18 5.72 -17.34
N TYR A 288 -12.84 6.92 -16.85
CA TYR A 288 -13.81 7.98 -16.57
C TYR A 288 -14.65 8.36 -17.81
N ASN A 289 -14.06 8.37 -19.02
CA ASN A 289 -14.78 8.67 -20.27
C ASN A 289 -15.92 7.71 -20.62
N ARG A 290 -16.01 6.54 -19.98
CA ARG A 290 -17.10 5.59 -20.20
C ARG A 290 -18.42 6.09 -19.60
N PHE A 291 -18.36 6.82 -18.49
CA PHE A 291 -19.52 7.21 -17.69
C PHE A 291 -19.60 8.70 -17.37
N LEU A 292 -18.55 9.48 -17.66
CA LEU A 292 -18.52 10.94 -17.53
C LEU A 292 -18.36 11.60 -18.89
N SER A 293 -19.12 12.68 -19.10
CA SER A 293 -18.91 13.64 -20.17
C SER A 293 -18.87 15.05 -19.58
N ILE A 294 -17.89 15.86 -20.01
CA ILE A 294 -17.69 17.24 -19.57
C ILE A 294 -17.64 18.09 -20.84
N GLU A 295 -18.59 18.98 -20.99
CA GLU A 295 -18.63 20.00 -22.02
C GLU A 295 -18.39 21.36 -21.38
N TYR A 296 -17.72 22.26 -22.09
CA TYR A 296 -17.39 23.58 -21.59
C TYR A 296 -17.53 24.64 -22.68
N ARG A 297 -17.81 25.88 -22.25
CA ARG A 297 -17.93 27.04 -23.13
C ARG A 297 -16.97 28.13 -22.68
N PHE A 298 -16.02 28.47 -23.54
CA PHE A 298 -15.13 29.60 -23.33
C PHE A 298 -15.87 30.93 -23.45
N HIS A 299 -15.30 31.94 -22.79
CA HIS A 299 -15.67 33.33 -22.94
C HIS A 299 -15.53 33.77 -24.41
N GLN A 300 -16.48 34.58 -24.88
CA GLN A 300 -16.58 34.99 -26.29
C GLN A 300 -15.31 35.67 -26.84
N VAL A 301 -14.51 36.28 -25.96
CA VAL A 301 -13.21 36.86 -26.31
C VAL A 301 -12.31 35.82 -27.01
N CYS A 302 -12.22 34.61 -26.47
CA CYS A 302 -11.37 33.54 -27.02
C CYS A 302 -11.93 32.91 -28.31
N THR A 303 -13.18 33.18 -28.66
CA THR A 303 -13.80 32.72 -29.93
C THR A 303 -14.00 33.85 -30.94
N SER A 304 -13.73 35.10 -30.55
CA SER A 304 -13.90 36.30 -31.38
C SER A 304 -12.82 36.48 -32.44
N VAL A 305 -13.01 37.48 -33.30
CA VAL A 305 -12.00 37.92 -34.29
C VAL A 305 -10.76 38.53 -33.64
N PHE A 306 -10.85 39.07 -32.43
CA PHE A 306 -9.77 39.80 -31.74
C PHE A 306 -8.60 38.92 -31.32
N VAL A 307 -8.75 37.60 -31.33
CA VAL A 307 -7.68 36.64 -31.05
C VAL A 307 -7.21 35.90 -32.31
N LYS A 308 -7.72 36.27 -33.49
CA LYS A 308 -7.33 35.67 -34.77
C LYS A 308 -6.12 36.39 -35.35
N GLN A 309 -5.33 35.64 -36.12
CA GLN A 309 -4.12 36.16 -36.75
C GLN A 309 -4.42 37.34 -37.69
N ASP A 310 -5.50 37.27 -38.49
CA ASP A 310 -5.89 38.34 -39.40
C ASP A 310 -6.01 39.71 -38.70
N TRP A 311 -6.61 39.75 -37.50
CA TRP A 311 -6.74 40.98 -36.71
C TRP A 311 -5.37 41.49 -36.23
N ILE A 312 -4.51 40.58 -35.76
CA ILE A 312 -3.18 40.93 -35.27
C ILE A 312 -2.30 41.44 -36.42
N ASP A 313 -2.37 40.80 -37.57
CA ASP A 313 -1.69 41.20 -38.80
C ASP A 313 -2.18 42.58 -39.27
N TYR A 314 -3.49 42.82 -39.23
CA TYR A 314 -4.10 44.12 -39.51
C TYR A 314 -3.53 45.21 -38.58
N LEU A 315 -3.44 44.97 -37.28
CA LEU A 315 -2.86 45.93 -36.33
C LEU A 315 -1.37 46.18 -36.60
N SER A 316 -0.61 45.13 -36.95
CA SER A 316 0.85 45.22 -37.14
C SER A 316 1.29 45.92 -38.44
N THR A 317 0.45 45.90 -39.47
CA THR A 317 0.78 46.40 -40.82
C THR A 317 0.15 47.75 -41.15
N SER A 318 -0.77 48.24 -40.31
CA SER A 318 -1.63 49.37 -40.65
C SER A 318 -1.19 50.73 -40.08
N TYR A 319 -0.06 50.87 -39.39
CA TYR A 319 0.48 52.22 -39.13
C TYR A 319 1.51 52.56 -40.23
N GLY A 320 1.32 53.70 -40.90
CA GLY A 320 2.18 54.12 -42.02
C GLY A 320 3.62 54.42 -41.58
N SER A 321 4.44 54.93 -42.51
CA SER A 321 5.79 55.45 -42.21
C SER A 321 5.80 56.72 -41.34
N ASP A 322 4.71 57.00 -40.63
CA ASP A 322 4.54 58.18 -39.78
C ASP A 322 5.17 57.91 -38.42
N ASP A 323 5.92 58.90 -37.92
CA ASP A 323 6.51 58.85 -36.59
C ASP A 323 5.40 58.74 -35.52
N VAL A 324 5.48 57.71 -34.67
CA VAL A 324 4.54 57.47 -33.56
C VAL A 324 5.30 57.38 -32.24
N TYR A 325 4.68 57.82 -31.14
CA TYR A 325 5.27 57.63 -29.82
C TYR A 325 5.29 56.16 -29.42
N LEU A 326 6.25 55.80 -28.55
CA LEU A 326 6.45 54.43 -28.07
C LEU A 326 5.26 53.89 -27.27
N ASP A 327 4.48 54.76 -26.64
CA ASP A 327 3.29 54.44 -25.85
C ASP A 327 1.97 54.58 -26.64
N ASP A 328 2.04 54.81 -27.96
CA ASP A 328 0.86 54.91 -28.82
C ASP A 328 0.18 53.54 -29.00
N PHE A 329 -1.16 53.52 -28.93
CA PHE A 329 -1.95 52.30 -29.12
C PHE A 329 -1.69 51.63 -30.48
N ARG A 330 -1.42 52.39 -31.54
CA ARG A 330 -1.13 51.80 -32.87
C ARG A 330 0.14 50.95 -32.88
N LEU A 331 1.14 51.31 -32.06
CA LEU A 331 2.38 50.55 -31.92
C LEU A 331 2.20 49.36 -30.97
N THR A 332 1.42 49.53 -29.90
CA THR A 332 1.34 48.57 -28.78
C THR A 332 0.22 47.53 -28.92
N SER A 333 -0.81 47.82 -29.72
CA SER A 333 -2.02 46.99 -29.84
C SER A 333 -1.78 45.58 -30.37
N SER A 334 -0.91 45.41 -31.37
CA SER A 334 -0.60 44.08 -31.92
C SER A 334 -0.05 43.12 -30.86
N PHE A 335 0.82 43.60 -29.97
CA PHE A 335 1.38 42.81 -28.87
C PHE A 335 0.31 42.45 -27.82
N THR A 336 -0.59 43.38 -27.50
CA THR A 336 -1.68 43.14 -26.54
C THR A 336 -2.63 42.05 -27.04
N PHE A 337 -3.03 42.09 -28.31
CA PHE A 337 -3.92 41.08 -28.89
C PHE A 337 -3.20 39.76 -29.18
N GLN A 338 -1.90 39.78 -29.49
CA GLN A 338 -1.07 38.58 -29.56
C GLN A 338 -0.99 37.89 -28.19
N ALA A 339 -0.78 38.65 -27.11
CA ALA A 339 -0.75 38.11 -25.75
C ALA A 339 -2.12 37.53 -25.35
N LEU A 340 -3.22 38.20 -25.70
CA LEU A 340 -4.57 37.70 -25.45
C LEU A 340 -4.87 36.42 -26.24
N SER A 341 -4.43 36.35 -27.51
CA SER A 341 -4.56 35.13 -28.31
C SER A 341 -3.77 33.97 -27.73
N ALA A 342 -2.51 34.20 -27.36
CA ALA A 342 -1.66 33.20 -26.73
C ALA A 342 -2.27 32.70 -25.40
N LEU A 343 -2.84 33.60 -24.59
CA LEU A 343 -3.49 33.25 -23.32
C LEU A 343 -4.71 32.35 -23.54
N CYS A 344 -5.57 32.68 -24.50
CA CYS A 344 -6.71 31.85 -24.88
C CYS A 344 -6.29 30.47 -25.42
N GLN A 345 -5.23 30.42 -26.23
CA GLN A 345 -4.69 29.17 -26.75
C GLN A 345 -4.11 28.29 -25.62
N LEU A 346 -3.33 28.89 -24.72
CA LEU A 346 -2.73 28.19 -23.60
C LEU A 346 -3.81 27.59 -22.69
N ILE A 347 -4.82 28.38 -22.30
CA ILE A 347 -5.95 27.91 -21.51
C ILE A 347 -6.66 26.74 -22.20
N ASN A 348 -6.93 26.85 -23.50
CA ASN A 348 -7.59 25.79 -24.27
C ASN A 348 -6.76 24.50 -24.27
N GLN A 349 -5.46 24.60 -24.53
CA GLN A 349 -4.55 23.46 -24.48
C GLN A 349 -4.47 22.85 -23.08
N THR A 350 -4.35 23.67 -22.04
CA THR A 350 -4.34 23.22 -20.64
C THR A 350 -5.61 22.44 -20.32
N VAL A 351 -6.80 22.99 -20.62
CA VAL A 351 -8.08 22.31 -20.35
C VAL A 351 -8.20 21.02 -21.15
N SER A 352 -7.92 21.05 -22.46
CA SER A 352 -8.02 19.88 -23.34
C SER A 352 -7.06 18.75 -22.92
N ASN A 353 -5.80 19.09 -22.64
CA ASN A 353 -4.79 18.11 -22.23
C ASN A 353 -5.12 17.51 -20.85
N ARG A 354 -5.50 18.35 -19.89
CA ARG A 354 -5.93 17.90 -18.56
C ARG A 354 -7.20 17.07 -18.63
N LEU A 355 -8.15 17.41 -19.52
CA LEU A 355 -9.37 16.63 -19.71
C LEU A 355 -9.07 15.24 -20.29
N SER A 356 -8.17 15.15 -21.28
CA SER A 356 -7.71 13.87 -21.82
C SER A 356 -7.06 12.99 -20.74
N GLN A 357 -6.20 13.59 -19.91
CA GLN A 357 -5.60 12.90 -18.76
C GLN A 357 -6.67 12.43 -17.75
N PHE A 358 -7.62 13.31 -17.40
CA PHE A 358 -8.74 12.95 -16.53
C PHE A 358 -9.56 11.78 -17.10
N TYR A 359 -9.86 11.79 -18.39
CA TYR A 359 -10.56 10.70 -19.08
C TYR A 359 -9.80 9.38 -19.17
N SER A 360 -8.47 9.44 -19.19
CA SER A 360 -7.61 8.25 -19.13
C SER A 360 -7.56 7.61 -17.73
N SER A 361 -7.93 8.38 -16.69
CA SER A 361 -7.96 7.91 -15.30
C SER A 361 -9.02 6.83 -15.10
N GLN A 362 -8.78 5.97 -14.11
CA GLN A 362 -9.57 4.76 -13.88
C GLN A 362 -10.37 4.88 -12.58
N TYR A 363 -11.67 4.63 -12.66
CA TYR A 363 -12.53 4.41 -11.51
C TYR A 363 -12.43 2.95 -11.10
N VAL A 364 -11.94 2.70 -9.89
CA VAL A 364 -11.68 1.35 -9.38
C VAL A 364 -12.81 0.92 -8.45
N SER A 365 -13.55 -0.11 -8.82
CA SER A 365 -14.54 -0.74 -7.95
C SER A 365 -14.60 -2.25 -8.14
N ALA A 366 -14.42 -2.98 -7.03
CA ALA A 366 -14.50 -4.44 -7.02
C ALA A 366 -15.95 -4.95 -7.14
N SER A 367 -16.96 -4.11 -6.87
CA SER A 367 -18.38 -4.46 -6.95
C SER A 367 -19.22 -3.28 -7.44
N VAL A 368 -20.44 -3.55 -7.91
CA VAL A 368 -21.35 -2.49 -8.36
C VAL A 368 -21.65 -1.54 -7.19
N ILE A 369 -21.30 -0.27 -7.35
CA ILE A 369 -21.60 0.79 -6.39
C ILE A 369 -23.01 1.32 -6.67
N PRO A 370 -23.87 1.50 -5.66
CA PRO A 370 -25.20 2.07 -5.82
C PRO A 370 -25.15 3.50 -6.37
N SER A 371 -26.12 3.90 -7.19
CA SER A 371 -26.17 5.24 -7.80
C SER A 371 -26.16 6.37 -6.77
N GLU A 372 -26.78 6.15 -5.61
CA GLU A 372 -26.82 7.11 -4.49
C GLU A 372 -25.43 7.45 -3.93
N ILE A 373 -24.47 6.53 -4.06
CA ILE A 373 -23.07 6.71 -3.63
C ILE A 373 -22.20 7.13 -4.82
N PHE A 374 -22.44 6.52 -5.97
CA PHE A 374 -21.68 6.74 -7.19
C PHE A 374 -21.82 8.18 -7.71
N ASP A 375 -23.04 8.73 -7.78
CA ASP A 375 -23.27 10.05 -8.36
C ASP A 375 -22.57 11.17 -7.59
N PRO A 376 -22.63 11.25 -6.23
CA PRO A 376 -21.85 12.21 -5.47
C PRO A 376 -20.33 12.02 -5.64
N GLN A 377 -19.83 10.79 -5.67
CA GLN A 377 -18.40 10.53 -5.88
C GLN A 377 -17.95 11.02 -7.27
N ALA A 378 -18.73 10.72 -8.30
CA ALA A 378 -18.46 11.14 -9.66
C ALA A 378 -18.46 12.67 -9.81
N ARG A 379 -19.38 13.39 -9.15
CA ARG A 379 -19.37 14.86 -9.10
C ARG A 379 -18.12 15.40 -8.42
N THR A 380 -17.75 14.86 -7.27
CA THR A 380 -16.53 15.26 -6.56
C THR A 380 -15.28 15.10 -7.43
N LEU A 381 -15.19 14.04 -8.23
CA LEU A 381 -14.08 13.86 -9.17
C LEU A 381 -14.01 14.97 -10.23
N VAL A 382 -15.17 15.39 -10.76
CA VAL A 382 -15.23 16.50 -11.74
C VAL A 382 -14.88 17.83 -11.08
N ASP A 383 -15.38 18.09 -9.88
CA ASP A 383 -15.10 19.33 -9.14
C ASP A 383 -13.60 19.44 -8.79
N GLN A 384 -12.98 18.32 -8.39
CA GLN A 384 -11.54 18.23 -8.17
C GLN A 384 -10.74 18.48 -9.45
N TYR A 385 -11.18 17.93 -10.58
CA TYR A 385 -10.56 18.18 -11.89
C TYR A 385 -10.59 19.67 -12.27
N ILE A 386 -11.74 20.34 -12.13
CA ILE A 386 -11.88 21.77 -12.45
C ILE A 386 -11.00 22.61 -11.53
N SER A 387 -11.03 22.34 -10.23
CA SER A 387 -10.28 23.10 -9.22
C SER A 387 -8.76 22.94 -9.39
N SER A 388 -8.28 21.71 -9.58
CA SER A 388 -6.85 21.43 -9.80
C SER A 388 -6.34 22.04 -11.10
N THR A 389 -7.08 21.88 -12.20
CA THR A 389 -6.73 22.48 -13.51
C THR A 389 -6.62 24.00 -13.42
N THR A 390 -7.57 24.65 -12.74
CA THR A 390 -7.55 26.10 -12.52
C THR A 390 -6.33 26.52 -11.70
N THR A 391 -6.08 25.83 -10.58
CA THR A 391 -4.95 26.19 -9.70
C THR A 391 -3.60 26.02 -10.41
N ASP A 392 -3.41 24.92 -11.14
CA ASP A 392 -2.16 24.65 -11.86
C ASP A 392 -1.88 25.69 -12.95
N PHE A 393 -2.94 26.10 -13.66
CA PHE A 393 -2.83 27.15 -14.66
C PHE A 393 -2.46 28.49 -14.02
N LEU A 394 -3.11 28.88 -12.92
CA LEU A 394 -2.82 30.14 -12.23
C LEU A 394 -1.42 30.15 -11.60
N LEU A 395 -0.95 29.00 -11.11
CA LEU A 395 0.43 28.85 -10.67
C LEU A 395 1.39 29.09 -11.85
N SER A 396 1.14 28.45 -13.00
CA SER A 396 1.96 28.64 -14.21
C SER A 396 1.96 30.09 -14.69
N LEU A 397 0.79 30.75 -14.71
CA LEU A 397 0.66 32.16 -15.06
C LEU A 397 1.40 33.05 -14.06
N THR A 398 1.32 32.76 -12.77
CA THR A 398 2.07 33.48 -11.72
C THR A 398 3.57 33.29 -11.89
N THR A 399 4.02 32.09 -12.23
CA THR A 399 5.43 31.83 -12.58
C THR A 399 5.85 32.68 -13.78
N ILE A 400 5.05 32.74 -14.85
CA ILE A 400 5.32 33.58 -16.03
C ILE A 400 5.38 35.07 -15.64
N ARG A 401 4.45 35.56 -14.82
CA ARG A 401 4.43 36.95 -14.33
C ARG A 401 5.70 37.27 -13.52
N ASN A 402 6.09 36.37 -12.62
CA ASN A 402 7.29 36.54 -11.80
C ASN A 402 8.60 36.40 -12.61
N THR A 403 8.63 35.56 -13.65
CA THR A 403 9.81 35.40 -14.52
C THR A 403 9.91 36.45 -15.62
N THR A 404 8.82 37.14 -15.94
CA THR A 404 8.82 38.28 -16.86
C THR A 404 9.15 39.60 -16.16
N GLN A 405 8.98 39.67 -14.83
CA GLN A 405 9.38 40.82 -14.03
C GLN A 405 10.87 41.14 -14.22
N SER A 406 11.18 42.41 -14.48
CA SER A 406 12.51 42.93 -14.79
C SER A 406 13.16 42.41 -16.09
N ASN A 407 12.35 41.90 -17.04
CA ASN A 407 12.78 41.36 -18.34
C ASN A 407 13.69 40.12 -18.27
N ALA A 408 13.51 39.27 -17.25
CA ALA A 408 14.32 38.06 -17.11
C ALA A 408 14.17 37.05 -18.26
N LEU A 409 13.14 37.15 -19.12
CA LEU A 409 12.93 36.21 -20.25
C LEU A 409 12.37 36.77 -21.55
N PHE A 410 11.62 37.89 -21.52
CA PHE A 410 10.90 38.37 -22.71
C PHE A 410 11.47 39.69 -23.21
N THR A 411 11.99 39.68 -24.44
CA THR A 411 12.24 40.87 -25.24
C THR A 411 10.93 41.40 -25.80
N GLY A 412 10.09 41.98 -24.94
CA GLY A 412 9.13 42.98 -25.39
C GLY A 412 9.88 44.29 -25.67
N LEU A 413 9.51 45.01 -26.73
CA LEU A 413 10.11 46.31 -27.05
C LEU A 413 9.96 47.27 -25.86
N GLN A 414 11.08 47.62 -25.21
CA GLN A 414 11.27 48.84 -24.40
C GLN A 414 10.21 49.17 -23.32
N THR A 415 9.48 48.20 -22.74
CA THR A 415 8.33 48.52 -21.86
C THR A 415 8.69 48.93 -20.43
N ASN A 416 9.91 48.63 -20.00
CA ASN A 416 10.39 48.79 -18.63
C ASN A 416 11.68 49.62 -18.55
N TYR A 417 12.55 49.54 -19.56
CA TYR A 417 13.71 50.42 -19.71
C TYR A 417 13.92 50.85 -21.16
N TYR A 418 14.35 52.09 -21.35
CA TYR A 418 14.87 52.59 -22.63
C TYR A 418 16.28 53.14 -22.44
N PHE A 419 17.13 52.99 -23.45
CA PHE A 419 18.52 53.45 -23.38
C PHE A 419 18.63 54.84 -24.00
N ILE A 420 19.24 55.77 -23.27
CA ILE A 420 19.61 57.08 -23.80
C ILE A 420 21.13 57.14 -23.86
N THR A 421 21.65 57.59 -25.00
CA THR A 421 23.06 57.97 -25.12
C THR A 421 23.18 59.45 -24.79
N GLN A 422 23.86 59.80 -23.69
CA GLN A 422 24.22 61.20 -23.44
C GLN A 422 25.45 61.55 -24.27
N ASN A 423 25.51 62.78 -24.79
CA ASN A 423 26.53 63.23 -25.74
C ASN A 423 28.00 63.18 -25.24
N ASP A 424 28.26 62.84 -23.97
CA ASP A 424 29.59 62.87 -23.36
C ASP A 424 29.97 61.58 -22.58
N THR A 425 29.13 60.54 -22.56
CA THR A 425 29.45 59.26 -21.91
C THR A 425 29.49 58.11 -22.92
N GLN A 426 30.58 57.34 -22.93
CA GLN A 426 30.82 56.14 -23.77
C GLN A 426 29.86 54.96 -23.48
N TYR A 427 28.83 55.15 -22.66
CA TYR A 427 27.98 54.07 -22.15
C TYR A 427 26.50 54.46 -22.29
N PRO A 428 25.65 53.62 -22.90
CA PRO A 428 24.20 53.84 -22.93
C PRO A 428 23.62 53.65 -21.54
N ASP A 429 22.99 54.69 -20.97
CA ASP A 429 22.37 54.63 -19.64
C ASP A 429 20.93 54.10 -19.74
N PRO A 430 20.56 53.07 -18.94
CA PRO A 430 19.19 52.58 -18.88
C PRO A 430 18.29 53.52 -18.05
N TYR A 431 17.20 54.00 -18.65
CA TYR A 431 16.17 54.81 -17.98
C TYR A 431 14.93 53.96 -17.72
N VAL A 432 14.42 53.99 -16.48
CA VAL A 432 13.19 53.27 -16.12
C VAL A 432 11.96 53.99 -16.68
N VAL A 433 11.04 53.23 -17.27
CA VAL A 433 9.74 53.75 -17.72
C VAL A 433 8.82 53.98 -16.52
N ALA A 434 8.09 55.09 -16.51
CA ALA A 434 7.12 55.43 -15.48
C ALA A 434 5.76 55.78 -16.10
N TYR A 435 4.69 55.27 -15.52
CA TYR A 435 3.31 55.55 -15.91
C TYR A 435 2.65 56.38 -14.81
N GLY A 436 2.53 57.69 -15.03
CA GLY A 436 2.09 58.64 -14.01
C GLY A 436 3.09 58.70 -12.84
N ASN A 437 2.60 58.52 -11.61
CA ASN A 437 3.43 58.48 -10.39
C ASN A 437 3.98 57.07 -10.07
N CYS A 438 3.74 56.08 -10.94
CA CYS A 438 4.12 54.69 -10.73
C CYS A 438 5.30 54.32 -11.63
N ASN A 439 6.37 53.79 -11.03
CA ASN A 439 7.62 53.47 -11.73
C ASN A 439 7.75 51.95 -11.95
N CYS A 440 8.10 51.53 -13.17
CA CYS A 440 8.24 50.11 -13.51
C CYS A 440 9.35 49.36 -12.76
N SER A 441 10.31 50.06 -12.13
CA SER A 441 11.28 49.43 -11.24
C SER A 441 10.70 49.10 -9.86
N SER A 442 9.67 49.83 -9.42
CA SER A 442 9.08 49.67 -8.08
C SER A 442 7.78 48.86 -8.08
N SER A 443 7.02 48.85 -9.18
CA SER A 443 5.83 48.01 -9.30
C SER A 443 5.61 47.51 -10.73
N PRO A 444 5.39 46.20 -10.93
CA PRO A 444 5.08 45.66 -12.24
C PRO A 444 3.66 45.97 -12.72
N LYS A 445 2.77 46.38 -11.80
CA LYS A 445 1.36 46.66 -12.09
C LYS A 445 1.09 48.09 -12.56
N CYS A 446 2.13 48.92 -12.74
CA CYS A 446 1.92 50.29 -13.21
C CYS A 446 1.29 50.28 -14.60
N VAL A 447 0.15 50.96 -14.73
CA VAL A 447 -0.61 51.08 -15.96
C VAL A 447 -1.16 52.49 -16.15
N THR A 448 -1.42 52.85 -17.41
CA THR A 448 -2.15 54.05 -17.82
C THR A 448 -3.13 53.69 -18.94
N GLN A 449 -4.16 54.52 -19.14
CA GLN A 449 -5.13 54.32 -20.22
C GLN A 449 -4.42 54.43 -21.58
N SER A 450 -4.58 53.41 -22.43
CA SER A 450 -3.97 53.44 -23.76
C SER A 450 -4.66 54.47 -24.66
N SER A 451 -3.87 55.17 -25.46
CA SER A 451 -4.33 56.29 -26.29
C SER A 451 -3.58 56.35 -27.62
N ILE A 452 -4.20 56.97 -28.61
CA ILE A 452 -3.60 57.35 -29.88
C ILE A 452 -3.19 58.82 -29.77
N TYR A 453 -1.95 59.15 -30.11
CA TYR A 453 -1.39 60.48 -30.02
C TYR A 453 -1.14 61.09 -31.39
N ASN A 454 -1.18 62.42 -31.46
CA ASN A 454 -0.65 63.15 -32.58
C ASN A 454 0.89 63.19 -32.48
N TYR A 455 1.65 63.27 -33.57
CA TYR A 455 3.11 63.43 -33.54
C TYR A 455 3.50 64.64 -34.37
N PRO A 456 4.46 65.48 -33.95
CA PRO A 456 5.27 65.42 -32.73
C PRO A 456 4.64 66.15 -31.51
N ASP A 457 3.36 66.50 -31.60
CA ASP A 457 2.62 67.15 -30.50
C ASP A 457 1.84 66.09 -29.70
N PRO A 458 2.15 65.83 -28.41
CA PRO A 458 1.62 64.72 -27.62
C PRO A 458 0.15 64.90 -27.18
N THR A 459 -0.68 65.51 -28.03
CA THR A 459 -2.13 65.61 -27.84
C THR A 459 -2.81 64.28 -28.11
N ILE A 460 -3.72 63.89 -27.20
CA ILE A 460 -4.49 62.65 -27.31
C ILE A 460 -5.57 62.83 -28.40
N LEU A 461 -5.51 62.01 -29.45
CA LEU A 461 -6.50 61.95 -30.53
C LEU A 461 -7.70 61.08 -30.16
N LEU A 462 -7.42 59.92 -29.56
CA LEU A 462 -8.44 58.98 -29.10
C LEU A 462 -7.90 58.22 -27.88
N SER A 463 -8.64 58.24 -26.78
CA SER A 463 -8.40 57.29 -25.68
C SER A 463 -9.16 56.01 -25.97
N VAL A 464 -8.58 54.84 -25.72
CA VAL A 464 -9.18 53.54 -26.04
C VAL A 464 -9.76 52.92 -24.77
N PRO A 465 -11.07 53.05 -24.48
CA PRO A 465 -11.64 52.64 -23.20
C PRO A 465 -11.44 51.15 -22.93
N GLY A 466 -11.06 50.82 -21.69
CA GLY A 466 -10.88 49.43 -21.28
C GLY A 466 -9.63 48.72 -21.77
N ILE A 467 -8.71 49.42 -22.47
CA ILE A 467 -7.34 48.96 -22.75
C ILE A 467 -6.34 49.80 -21.97
N TYR A 468 -5.49 49.13 -21.21
CA TYR A 468 -4.38 49.74 -20.50
C TYR A 468 -3.05 49.39 -21.16
N LEU A 469 -2.12 50.33 -21.06
CA LEU A 469 -0.70 50.12 -21.33
C LEU A 469 0.05 50.15 -19.99
N GLY A 470 1.09 49.34 -19.83
CA GLY A 470 1.85 49.28 -18.59
C GLY A 470 3.22 48.66 -18.74
N CYS A 471 3.88 48.40 -17.61
CA CYS A 471 5.26 47.89 -17.59
C CYS A 471 5.43 46.55 -18.32
N TYR A 472 4.39 45.70 -18.30
CA TYR A 472 4.35 44.42 -18.99
C TYR A 472 3.06 44.28 -19.77
N VAL A 473 3.13 43.70 -20.97
CA VAL A 473 1.96 43.43 -21.81
C VAL A 473 0.97 42.52 -21.07
N ILE A 474 1.45 41.50 -20.34
CA ILE A 474 0.59 40.60 -19.58
C ILE A 474 -0.11 41.32 -18.40
N GLU A 475 0.59 42.16 -17.64
CA GLU A 475 0.01 42.88 -16.50
C GLU A 475 -1.00 43.96 -16.92
N SER A 476 -0.71 44.64 -18.04
CA SER A 476 -1.63 45.64 -18.60
C SER A 476 -2.84 44.99 -19.26
N LEU A 477 -2.66 43.83 -19.91
CA LEU A 477 -3.77 43.03 -20.42
C LEU A 477 -4.68 42.51 -19.30
N LEU A 478 -4.12 41.95 -18.22
CA LEU A 478 -4.89 41.43 -17.09
C LEU A 478 -5.75 42.53 -16.42
N GLN A 479 -5.25 43.77 -16.36
CA GLN A 479 -6.00 44.91 -15.83
C GLN A 479 -7.01 45.54 -16.82
N SER A 480 -6.92 45.18 -18.11
CA SER A 480 -7.86 45.61 -19.15
C SER A 480 -9.20 44.88 -19.02
N ASN A 481 -10.28 45.45 -19.56
CA ASN A 481 -11.61 44.84 -19.59
C ASN A 481 -12.26 44.88 -21.00
N LEU A 482 -11.51 45.35 -22.02
CA LEU A 482 -11.93 45.42 -23.41
C LEU A 482 -13.21 46.24 -23.66
N GLU A 483 -13.54 47.21 -22.81
CA GLU A 483 -14.77 48.00 -22.90
C GLU A 483 -15.06 48.56 -24.31
N CYS A 484 -14.06 49.09 -25.00
CA CYS A 484 -14.19 49.59 -26.38
C CYS A 484 -14.69 48.49 -27.36
N PHE A 485 -14.31 47.24 -27.15
CA PHE A 485 -14.60 46.12 -28.05
C PHE A 485 -16.01 45.54 -27.88
N TYR A 486 -16.75 46.00 -26.86
CA TYR A 486 -18.21 45.78 -26.74
C TYR A 486 -19.03 46.90 -27.41
N ASN A 487 -18.38 47.92 -27.99
CA ASN A 487 -19.04 49.09 -28.58
C ASN A 487 -18.61 49.29 -30.03
N GLN A 488 -19.51 49.02 -30.97
CA GLN A 488 -19.22 49.15 -32.41
C GLN A 488 -18.72 50.55 -32.80
N THR A 489 -19.32 51.61 -32.24
CA THR A 489 -18.89 52.99 -32.51
C THR A 489 -17.42 53.22 -32.11
N CYS A 490 -16.96 52.57 -31.05
CA CYS A 490 -15.57 52.70 -30.59
C CYS A 490 -14.61 51.95 -31.52
N ILE A 491 -14.99 50.77 -32.00
CA ILE A 491 -14.23 49.99 -32.99
C ILE A 491 -14.12 50.77 -34.31
N ASP A 492 -15.22 51.33 -34.80
CA ASP A 492 -15.25 52.10 -36.05
C ASP A 492 -14.35 53.35 -35.95
N GLN A 493 -14.34 54.02 -34.78
CA GLN A 493 -13.43 55.13 -34.50
C GLN A 493 -11.96 54.68 -34.46
N LEU A 494 -11.66 53.57 -33.80
CA LEU A 494 -10.30 53.01 -33.79
C LEU A 494 -9.78 52.72 -35.20
N GLN A 495 -10.59 52.07 -36.04
CA GLN A 495 -10.21 51.72 -37.40
C GLN A 495 -9.89 52.93 -38.28
N SER A 496 -10.48 54.10 -38.00
CA SER A 496 -10.19 55.34 -38.74
C SER A 496 -8.75 55.86 -38.58
N TYR A 497 -8.02 55.42 -37.54
CA TYR A 497 -6.63 55.80 -37.28
C TYR A 497 -5.59 54.80 -37.82
N PHE A 498 -6.06 53.70 -38.43
CA PHE A 498 -5.22 52.71 -39.12
C PHE A 498 -5.28 52.93 -40.64
N SER A 499 -4.20 52.63 -41.36
CA SER A 499 -3.93 52.94 -42.77
C SER A 499 -5.04 52.48 -43.72
N SER A 500 -5.42 53.41 -44.60
CA SER A 500 -6.58 53.41 -45.51
C SER A 500 -6.68 52.31 -46.59
N THR A 501 -5.85 51.25 -46.61
CA THR A 501 -5.82 50.31 -47.74
C THR A 501 -6.69 49.06 -47.59
N SER A 502 -7.15 48.69 -46.38
CA SER A 502 -8.07 47.55 -46.19
C SER A 502 -8.89 47.66 -44.90
N PHE A 503 -10.13 48.16 -45.00
CA PHE A 503 -11.09 48.12 -43.88
C PHE A 503 -11.46 46.66 -43.57
N MET A 504 -11.24 46.21 -42.34
CA MET A 504 -11.67 44.88 -41.87
C MET A 504 -13.08 44.97 -41.28
N ASP A 505 -13.98 44.09 -41.70
CA ASP A 505 -15.33 44.02 -41.13
C ASP A 505 -15.27 43.34 -39.75
N ILE A 506 -15.43 44.12 -38.69
CA ILE A 506 -15.26 43.68 -37.29
C ILE A 506 -16.55 43.98 -36.53
N THR A 507 -17.13 42.95 -35.95
CA THR A 507 -18.30 43.06 -35.07
C THR A 507 -17.90 43.16 -33.61
N ALA A 508 -18.51 44.08 -32.87
CA ALA A 508 -18.38 44.18 -31.42
C ALA A 508 -18.82 42.88 -30.69
N LEU A 509 -18.23 42.64 -29.52
CA LEU A 509 -18.61 41.53 -28.62
C LEU A 509 -20.05 41.70 -28.12
N ASP A 510 -20.77 40.59 -27.97
CA ASP A 510 -22.18 40.57 -27.57
C ASP A 510 -22.31 40.26 -26.07
N GLU A 511 -22.67 41.28 -25.28
CA GLU A 511 -22.86 41.17 -23.82
C GLU A 511 -23.88 40.06 -23.44
N SER A 512 -24.85 39.73 -24.29
CA SER A 512 -25.86 38.70 -24.00
C SER A 512 -25.33 37.27 -24.00
N LEU A 513 -24.15 37.03 -24.61
CA LEU A 513 -23.53 35.71 -24.64
C LEU A 513 -22.74 35.39 -23.37
N SER A 514 -22.42 36.39 -22.56
CA SER A 514 -21.72 36.25 -21.27
C SER A 514 -22.72 36.01 -20.14
N VAL A 515 -22.63 34.83 -19.51
CA VAL A 515 -23.54 34.38 -18.44
C VAL A 515 -22.93 34.64 -17.07
N LYS A 516 -21.61 34.56 -16.98
CA LYS A 516 -20.86 34.61 -15.72
C LYS A 516 -20.16 35.94 -15.47
N PHE A 517 -19.62 36.55 -16.52
CA PHE A 517 -18.82 37.78 -16.42
C PHE A 517 -19.54 38.98 -17.03
N GLN A 518 -19.31 40.16 -16.45
CA GLN A 518 -19.86 41.43 -16.94
C GLN A 518 -18.87 42.10 -17.89
N LYS A 519 -19.31 42.99 -18.80
CA LYS A 519 -18.43 43.68 -19.75
C LYS A 519 -17.30 44.52 -19.13
N ASN A 520 -17.45 44.93 -17.86
CA ASN A 520 -16.44 45.68 -17.12
C ASN A 520 -15.52 44.78 -16.27
N SER A 521 -15.74 43.45 -16.30
CA SER A 521 -14.88 42.49 -15.63
C SER A 521 -13.50 42.53 -16.27
N THR A 522 -12.46 42.61 -15.44
CA THR A 522 -11.08 42.61 -15.94
C THR A 522 -10.75 41.26 -16.56
N ILE A 523 -9.80 41.25 -17.49
CA ILE A 523 -9.28 40.02 -18.07
C ILE A 523 -8.72 39.12 -16.96
N GLU A 524 -8.10 39.67 -15.91
CA GLU A 524 -7.68 38.89 -14.73
C GLU A 524 -8.84 38.10 -14.11
N ALA A 525 -9.99 38.74 -13.84
CA ALA A 525 -11.14 38.07 -13.25
C ALA A 525 -11.70 36.95 -14.13
N VAL A 526 -11.59 37.10 -15.46
CA VAL A 526 -12.02 36.09 -16.44
C VAL A 526 -10.99 34.96 -16.52
N VAL A 527 -9.69 35.26 -16.50
CA VAL A 527 -8.56 34.31 -16.51
C VAL A 527 -8.49 33.47 -15.24
N ASP A 528 -8.79 34.06 -14.08
CA ASP A 528 -8.85 33.39 -12.77
C ASP A 528 -9.81 32.19 -12.75
N GLN A 529 -10.69 32.11 -13.75
CA GLN A 529 -11.62 30.99 -13.94
C GLN A 529 -11.50 30.37 -15.33
N LEU A 530 -10.27 30.31 -15.86
CA LEU A 530 -9.91 29.69 -17.14
C LEU A 530 -10.68 30.26 -18.34
N MET A 531 -11.11 31.52 -18.28
CA MET A 531 -11.99 32.11 -19.28
C MET A 531 -13.25 31.27 -19.55
N MET A 532 -13.79 30.60 -18.53
CA MET A 532 -14.94 29.68 -18.67
C MET A 532 -16.25 30.34 -18.27
N GLU A 533 -17.18 30.38 -19.22
CA GLU A 533 -18.55 30.83 -18.99
C GLU A 533 -19.40 29.73 -18.33
N GLN A 534 -19.21 28.47 -18.75
CA GLN A 534 -20.05 27.37 -18.28
C GLN A 534 -19.31 26.03 -18.36
N TRP A 535 -19.53 25.20 -17.34
CA TRP A 535 -19.16 23.78 -17.30
C TRP A 535 -20.43 22.93 -17.23
N ASN A 536 -20.60 22.00 -18.16
CA ASN A 536 -21.72 21.08 -18.22
C ASN A 536 -21.21 19.65 -18.04
N GLN A 537 -21.61 19.00 -16.95
CA GLN A 537 -21.24 17.63 -16.66
C GLN A 537 -22.44 16.69 -16.82
N THR A 538 -22.21 15.55 -17.45
CA THR A 538 -23.18 14.45 -17.59
C THR A 538 -22.60 13.19 -16.97
N ILE A 539 -23.32 12.61 -16.00
CA ILE A 539 -22.95 11.36 -15.31
C ILE A 539 -23.94 10.29 -15.76
N MET A 540 -23.42 9.19 -16.33
CA MET A 540 -24.21 8.12 -16.93
C MET A 540 -24.04 6.83 -16.12
N TYR A 541 -24.89 6.64 -15.12
CA TYR A 541 -24.84 5.45 -14.25
C TYR A 541 -25.06 4.14 -15.02
N ASP A 542 -25.90 4.15 -16.06
CA ASP A 542 -26.14 2.99 -16.93
C ASP A 542 -24.86 2.55 -17.65
N ARG A 543 -24.05 3.50 -18.12
CA ARG A 543 -22.76 3.22 -18.77
C ARG A 543 -21.75 2.67 -17.77
N TYR A 544 -21.74 3.18 -16.54
CA TYR A 544 -20.93 2.63 -15.45
C TYR A 544 -21.34 1.18 -15.12
N PHE A 545 -22.63 0.92 -14.91
CA PHE A 545 -23.14 -0.42 -14.59
C PHE A 545 -22.79 -1.42 -15.71
N ASN A 546 -23.01 -1.04 -16.97
CA ASN A 546 -22.69 -1.87 -18.12
C ASN A 546 -21.18 -2.10 -18.30
N ALA A 547 -20.33 -1.14 -17.90
CA ALA A 547 -18.88 -1.31 -17.92
C ALA A 547 -18.37 -2.19 -16.76
N CYS A 548 -18.98 -2.12 -15.57
CA CYS A 548 -18.69 -3.02 -14.46
C CYS A 548 -19.08 -4.47 -14.78
N GLU A 549 -20.18 -4.67 -15.53
CA GLU A 549 -20.66 -5.96 -16.04
C GLU A 549 -20.70 -7.04 -14.93
N PRO A 550 -21.59 -6.94 -13.93
CA PRO A 550 -21.59 -7.86 -12.80
C PRO A 550 -21.86 -9.30 -13.26
N PHE A 551 -20.96 -10.22 -12.94
CA PHE A 551 -21.09 -11.61 -13.40
C PHE A 551 -22.06 -12.42 -12.53
N GLU A 552 -22.18 -12.07 -11.24
CA GLU A 552 -23.20 -12.58 -10.33
C GLU A 552 -23.51 -11.53 -9.25
N CYS A 553 -24.69 -11.61 -8.66
CA CYS A 553 -25.05 -10.89 -7.45
C CYS A 553 -25.46 -11.90 -6.39
N THR A 554 -24.94 -11.72 -5.19
CA THR A 554 -25.24 -12.55 -4.03
C THR A 554 -25.97 -11.71 -3.01
N HIS A 555 -27.06 -12.23 -2.46
CA HIS A 555 -27.77 -11.58 -1.36
C HIS A 555 -28.23 -12.62 -0.35
N THR A 556 -28.43 -12.20 0.89
CA THR A 556 -28.90 -13.09 1.95
C THR A 556 -30.24 -12.64 2.50
N HIS A 557 -31.14 -13.60 2.71
CA HIS A 557 -32.44 -13.36 3.35
C HIS A 557 -32.73 -14.45 4.39
N GLN A 558 -33.51 -14.09 5.42
CA GLN A 558 -33.85 -14.98 6.51
C GLN A 558 -35.13 -15.78 6.20
N THR A 559 -35.04 -17.11 6.16
CA THR A 559 -36.18 -18.00 5.94
C THR A 559 -36.38 -18.95 7.13
N LYS A 560 -37.59 -19.48 7.31
CA LYS A 560 -37.90 -20.44 8.38
C LYS A 560 -37.64 -21.87 7.92
N ASN A 561 -37.32 -22.75 8.87
CA ASN A 561 -37.16 -24.19 8.61
C ASN A 561 -38.40 -24.80 7.94
N GLN A 562 -38.17 -25.55 6.86
CA GLN A 562 -39.23 -26.32 6.20
C GLN A 562 -39.78 -27.40 7.15
N LEU A 563 -41.09 -27.66 7.09
CA LEU A 563 -41.77 -28.64 7.96
C LEU A 563 -41.10 -30.03 7.92
N ILE A 564 -40.63 -30.44 6.74
CA ILE A 564 -39.92 -31.70 6.54
C ILE A 564 -38.64 -31.75 7.37
N TYR A 565 -37.81 -30.69 7.34
CA TYR A 565 -36.58 -30.59 8.12
C TYR A 565 -36.85 -30.66 9.63
N ILE A 566 -37.90 -29.99 10.11
CA ILE A 566 -38.32 -30.02 11.53
C ILE A 566 -38.69 -31.45 11.93
N VAL A 567 -39.52 -32.13 11.13
CA VAL A 567 -39.97 -33.49 11.39
C VAL A 567 -38.82 -34.50 11.35
N THR A 568 -37.95 -34.44 10.34
CA THR A 568 -36.81 -35.37 10.22
C THR A 568 -35.78 -35.17 11.34
N THR A 569 -35.54 -33.92 11.74
CA THR A 569 -34.62 -33.61 12.85
C THR A 569 -35.16 -34.11 14.19
N LEU A 570 -36.47 -33.95 14.44
CA LEU A 570 -37.10 -34.48 15.64
C LEU A 570 -37.04 -36.01 15.71
N ILE A 571 -37.29 -36.71 14.59
CA ILE A 571 -37.21 -38.17 14.52
C ILE A 571 -35.77 -38.64 14.75
N GLY A 572 -34.78 -37.98 14.15
CA GLY A 572 -33.36 -38.31 14.31
C GLY A 572 -32.85 -38.08 15.74
N LEU A 573 -33.30 -37.01 16.40
CA LEU A 573 -32.89 -36.69 17.78
C LEU A 573 -33.63 -37.52 18.83
N LEU A 574 -34.79 -38.10 18.51
CA LEU A 574 -35.63 -38.86 19.43
C LEU A 574 -34.89 -40.04 20.06
N GLY A 575 -34.11 -40.78 19.26
CA GLY A 575 -33.32 -41.93 19.73
C GLY A 575 -32.19 -41.54 20.70
N GLY A 576 -31.46 -40.46 20.39
CA GLY A 576 -30.39 -39.94 21.25
C GLY A 576 -30.92 -39.34 22.54
N LEU A 577 -31.99 -38.55 22.45
CA LEU A 577 -32.64 -37.90 23.60
C LEU A 577 -33.20 -38.93 24.59
N ILE A 578 -33.85 -39.99 24.09
CA ILE A 578 -34.34 -41.10 24.93
C ILE A 578 -33.20 -41.81 25.66
N THR A 579 -32.08 -42.02 24.98
CA THR A 579 -30.92 -42.74 25.54
C THR A 579 -30.19 -41.89 26.59
N MET A 580 -29.97 -40.61 26.31
CA MET A 580 -29.34 -39.68 27.25
C MET A 580 -30.22 -39.38 28.47
N LEU A 581 -31.52 -39.15 28.30
CA LEU A 581 -32.42 -38.91 29.43
C LEU A 581 -32.49 -40.13 30.37
N LYS A 582 -32.40 -41.36 29.84
CA LYS A 582 -32.29 -42.57 30.69
C LYS A 582 -31.00 -42.62 31.51
N LEU A 583 -29.91 -42.06 30.99
CA LEU A 583 -28.61 -42.00 31.67
C LEU A 583 -28.55 -40.88 32.73
N ILE A 584 -29.21 -39.76 32.46
CA ILE A 584 -29.06 -38.50 33.19
C ILE A 584 -30.13 -38.33 34.27
N VAL A 585 -31.39 -38.70 34.01
CA VAL A 585 -32.51 -38.46 34.94
C VAL A 585 -32.29 -39.07 36.34
N PRO A 586 -31.75 -40.30 36.50
CA PRO A 586 -31.43 -40.84 37.82
C PRO A 586 -30.37 -40.05 38.59
N ARG A 587 -29.45 -39.38 37.87
CA ARG A 587 -28.35 -38.58 38.42
C ARG A 587 -28.78 -37.14 38.73
N VAL A 588 -29.67 -36.59 37.91
CA VAL A 588 -30.18 -35.22 38.03
C VAL A 588 -31.25 -35.10 39.13
N VAL A 589 -32.08 -36.13 39.34
CA VAL A 589 -32.97 -36.20 40.53
C VAL A 589 -32.15 -36.17 41.84
N ARG A 590 -30.89 -36.62 41.81
CA ARG A 590 -29.92 -36.47 42.91
C ARG A 590 -29.30 -35.07 43.02
N PHE A 591 -29.29 -34.29 41.95
CA PHE A 591 -28.54 -33.04 41.82
C PHE A 591 -29.43 -31.77 41.89
N ILE A 592 -30.72 -31.84 41.54
CA ILE A 592 -31.70 -30.72 41.52
C ILE A 592 -31.96 -30.08 42.91
N ARG A 593 -31.30 -30.54 43.97
CA ARG A 593 -31.15 -29.73 45.19
C ARG A 593 -29.96 -28.75 45.05
N ARG A 594 -30.16 -27.67 44.27
CA ARG A 594 -29.67 -26.28 44.47
C ARG A 594 -29.63 -25.52 43.14
N GLU A 595 -30.27 -24.35 43.12
CA GLU A 595 -30.36 -23.40 41.99
C GLU A 595 -29.41 -22.20 42.16
N GLN A 596 -29.10 -21.50 41.06
CA GLN A 596 -28.94 -20.03 41.04
C GLN A 596 -29.03 -19.40 39.62
N VAL A 597 -29.16 -18.06 39.60
CA VAL A 597 -29.90 -17.16 38.66
C VAL A 597 -29.00 -16.33 37.70
N GLN A 598 -29.58 -15.77 36.61
CA GLN A 598 -28.99 -14.93 35.51
C GLN A 598 -29.09 -13.38 35.69
N PRO A 599 -28.38 -12.57 34.87
CA PRO A 599 -28.70 -11.14 34.61
C PRO A 599 -28.69 -10.66 33.13
N THR A 600 -29.15 -9.41 32.91
CA THR A 600 -29.59 -8.68 31.67
C THR A 600 -28.64 -7.54 31.13
N PRO A 601 -28.89 -6.84 29.96
CA PRO A 601 -27.88 -6.22 29.06
C PRO A 601 -27.83 -4.65 28.97
N PRO A 602 -26.93 -4.01 28.15
CA PRO A 602 -26.66 -2.54 28.13
C PRO A 602 -26.86 -1.77 26.79
N ILE A 603 -26.64 -0.42 26.86
CA ILE A 603 -26.94 0.70 25.91
C ILE A 603 -25.63 1.34 25.31
N ALA A 604 -25.74 2.13 24.22
CA ALA A 604 -24.71 2.69 23.30
C ALA A 604 -23.45 3.43 23.89
N PRO A 605 -22.28 3.43 23.20
CA PRO A 605 -20.97 3.79 23.80
C PRO A 605 -20.48 5.25 23.56
N THR A 606 -19.86 5.85 24.58
CA THR A 606 -19.09 7.12 24.54
C THR A 606 -17.64 6.92 24.03
N MET A 607 -16.86 7.98 23.74
CA MET A 607 -15.43 7.85 23.33
C MET A 607 -14.61 7.03 24.34
N THR A 608 -14.84 7.26 25.64
CA THR A 608 -14.24 6.46 26.71
C THR A 608 -14.64 4.99 26.60
N LYS A 609 -15.91 4.70 26.29
CA LYS A 609 -16.38 3.33 26.10
C LYS A 609 -15.84 2.69 24.83
N TYR A 610 -15.63 3.46 23.76
CA TYR A 610 -14.94 2.99 22.57
C TYR A 610 -13.49 2.60 22.89
N LEU A 611 -12.73 3.46 23.59
CA LEU A 611 -11.35 3.14 23.97
C LEU A 611 -11.26 1.91 24.89
N GLU A 612 -12.24 1.74 25.78
CA GLU A 612 -12.38 0.55 26.65
C GLU A 612 -12.74 -0.71 25.84
N LEU A 613 -13.68 -0.61 24.89
CA LEU A 613 -14.05 -1.72 24.01
C LEU A 613 -12.91 -2.05 23.05
N TYR A 614 -12.16 -1.06 22.56
CA TYR A 614 -11.05 -1.25 21.65
C TYR A 614 -9.85 -1.87 22.36
N SER A 615 -9.60 -1.53 23.64
CA SER A 615 -8.58 -2.22 24.44
C SER A 615 -8.96 -3.68 24.74
N THR A 616 -10.26 -4.00 24.76
CA THR A 616 -10.77 -5.34 25.06
C THR A 616 -10.97 -6.21 23.81
N TYR A 617 -11.41 -5.62 22.70
CA TYR A 617 -11.78 -6.27 21.43
C TYR A 617 -11.11 -5.59 20.21
N PRO A 618 -9.79 -5.36 20.20
CA PRO A 618 -9.12 -4.56 19.16
C PRO A 618 -9.23 -5.14 17.74
N GLN A 619 -9.47 -6.44 17.63
CA GLN A 619 -9.51 -7.18 16.36
C GLN A 619 -10.91 -7.25 15.74
N THR A 620 -11.97 -7.04 16.53
CA THR A 620 -13.36 -7.29 16.09
C THR A 620 -14.29 -6.11 16.32
N LEU A 621 -13.84 -5.06 17.01
CA LEU A 621 -14.62 -3.84 17.21
C LEU A 621 -14.68 -3.02 15.92
N ILE A 622 -15.88 -2.93 15.34
CA ILE A 622 -16.21 -2.09 14.20
C ILE A 622 -17.24 -1.06 14.66
N CYS A 623 -16.88 0.22 14.55
CA CYS A 623 -17.78 1.33 14.83
C CYS A 623 -17.93 2.16 13.55
N PRO A 624 -18.97 1.97 12.73
CA PRO A 624 -19.16 2.71 11.49
C PRO A 624 -19.28 4.21 11.75
N CYS A 625 -18.59 5.01 10.96
CA CYS A 625 -18.74 6.47 11.01
C CYS A 625 -20.06 6.86 10.35
N LYS A 626 -20.87 7.70 11.00
CA LYS A 626 -22.06 8.30 10.39
C LYS A 626 -21.68 9.31 9.30
N GLN A 627 -20.52 9.94 9.45
CA GLN A 627 -19.91 10.80 8.45
C GLN A 627 -18.58 10.18 8.00
N VAL A 628 -18.58 9.56 6.82
CA VAL A 628 -17.46 8.79 6.27
C VAL A 628 -16.36 9.68 5.71
N SER A 629 -16.69 10.92 5.34
CA SER A 629 -15.75 11.88 4.79
C SER A 629 -15.63 13.11 5.70
N ILE A 630 -14.42 13.35 6.20
CA ILE A 630 -14.12 14.41 7.17
C ILE A 630 -13.00 15.26 6.58
N ASN A 631 -13.18 16.58 6.49
CA ASN A 631 -12.14 17.49 6.02
C ASN A 631 -10.92 17.46 6.94
N TYR A 632 -9.71 17.57 6.37
CA TYR A 632 -8.47 17.55 7.16
C TYR A 632 -8.45 18.67 8.21
N ASP A 633 -8.98 19.86 7.90
CA ASP A 633 -9.05 21.01 8.82
C ASP A 633 -9.80 20.75 10.14
N THR A 634 -10.62 19.70 10.18
CA THR A 634 -11.43 19.34 11.34
C THR A 634 -10.55 18.74 12.44
N PHE A 635 -9.46 18.06 12.07
CA PHE A 635 -8.62 17.29 12.99
C PHE A 635 -7.11 17.45 12.78
N ILE A 636 -6.65 18.09 11.70
CA ILE A 636 -5.27 18.49 11.46
C ILE A 636 -5.18 20.01 11.47
N SER A 637 -4.27 20.56 12.27
CA SER A 637 -3.88 21.97 12.24
C SER A 637 -2.38 22.08 11.96
N ILE A 638 -2.02 22.67 10.83
CA ILE A 638 -0.63 22.94 10.47
C ILE A 638 -0.36 24.43 10.70
N GLU A 639 0.47 24.71 11.70
CA GLU A 639 0.97 26.05 11.99
C GLU A 639 2.45 26.13 11.61
N TYR A 640 2.87 27.31 11.15
CA TYR A 640 4.23 27.58 10.73
C TYR A 640 4.63 29.01 11.07
N THR A 641 5.92 29.22 11.30
CA THR A 641 6.50 30.54 11.55
C THR A 641 7.58 30.81 10.51
N PHE A 642 7.44 31.89 9.75
CA PHE A 642 8.48 32.34 8.83
C PHE A 642 9.68 32.93 9.56
N HIS A 643 10.83 32.89 8.91
CA HIS A 643 12.05 33.56 9.33
C HIS A 643 11.78 35.05 9.51
N GLN A 644 12.35 35.62 10.57
CA GLN A 644 12.11 37.00 10.98
C GLN A 644 12.43 38.03 9.88
N VAL A 645 13.28 37.68 8.91
CA VAL A 645 13.59 38.52 7.74
C VAL A 645 12.33 38.88 6.94
N CYS A 646 11.37 37.98 6.79
CA CYS A 646 10.13 38.23 6.04
C CYS A 646 9.11 39.11 6.78
N ALA A 647 9.27 39.26 8.10
CA ALA A 647 8.49 40.20 8.91
C ALA A 647 9.28 41.49 9.21
N SER A 648 10.55 41.54 8.82
CA SER A 648 11.46 42.63 9.12
C SER A 648 11.17 43.84 8.25
N VAL A 649 11.88 44.92 8.54
CA VAL A 649 11.79 46.12 7.73
C VAL A 649 12.51 46.03 6.39
N PHE A 650 13.44 45.07 6.23
CA PHE A 650 14.24 44.89 5.02
C PHE A 650 13.43 44.44 3.80
N VAL A 651 12.20 43.96 3.99
CA VAL A 651 11.29 43.57 2.90
C VAL A 651 10.16 44.58 2.69
N LYS A 652 10.06 45.63 3.52
CA LYS A 652 8.99 46.63 3.38
C LYS A 652 9.28 47.58 2.23
N GLN A 653 8.21 47.99 1.54
CA GLN A 653 8.32 48.94 0.43
C GLN A 653 8.99 50.26 0.86
N ASP A 654 8.78 50.75 2.08
CA ASP A 654 9.43 51.96 2.58
C ASP A 654 10.97 51.87 2.59
N TRP A 655 11.53 50.69 2.86
CA TRP A 655 12.97 50.43 2.81
C TRP A 655 13.47 50.41 1.37
N ILE A 656 12.77 49.72 0.49
CA ILE A 656 13.12 49.60 -0.93
C ILE A 656 13.04 50.99 -1.60
N ASP A 657 12.01 51.76 -1.30
CA ASP A 657 11.82 53.14 -1.74
C ASP A 657 12.90 54.07 -1.21
N TYR A 658 13.29 53.92 0.06
CA TYR A 658 14.38 54.69 0.67
C TYR A 658 15.70 54.47 -0.08
N LEU A 659 16.04 53.21 -0.36
CA LEU A 659 17.24 52.86 -1.12
C LEU A 659 17.16 53.36 -2.56
N SER A 660 15.97 53.33 -3.17
CA SER A 660 15.74 53.76 -4.56
C SER A 660 15.77 55.29 -4.75
N LYS A 661 15.34 56.06 -3.73
CA LYS A 661 15.23 57.54 -3.82
C LYS A 661 16.50 58.28 -3.39
N ASN A 662 17.36 57.66 -2.58
CA ASN A 662 18.47 58.35 -1.88
C ASN A 662 19.89 57.94 -2.34
N TYR A 663 20.10 57.48 -3.57
CA TYR A 663 21.46 57.30 -4.11
C TYR A 663 21.85 58.48 -5.02
N GLN A 664 23.08 59.01 -4.91
CA GLN A 664 23.53 60.12 -5.75
C GLN A 664 23.80 59.66 -7.18
N VAL A 665 23.14 60.29 -8.16
CA VAL A 665 23.39 60.08 -9.59
C VAL A 665 24.55 60.96 -10.02
N GLN A 666 25.74 60.36 -10.13
CA GLN A 666 26.78 60.70 -11.12
C GLN A 666 27.81 59.54 -11.16
N SER A 667 27.76 58.75 -12.25
CA SER A 667 28.68 57.66 -12.61
C SER A 667 29.01 56.65 -11.49
N ILE A 668 28.01 55.97 -10.92
CA ILE A 668 28.25 54.87 -10.00
C ILE A 668 28.60 53.61 -10.80
N SER A 669 29.72 52.98 -10.47
CA SER A 669 30.15 51.69 -11.02
C SER A 669 29.06 50.64 -10.86
N THR A 670 28.89 49.77 -11.86
CA THR A 670 27.96 48.62 -11.79
C THR A 670 28.28 47.65 -10.64
N PHE A 671 29.47 47.78 -10.04
CA PHE A 671 29.95 46.99 -8.89
C PHE A 671 29.64 47.60 -7.51
N ASP A 672 28.83 48.67 -7.44
CA ASP A 672 28.46 49.34 -6.20
C ASP A 672 27.14 48.82 -5.61
N PHE A 673 27.15 48.49 -4.32
CA PHE A 673 25.98 48.01 -3.58
C PHE A 673 24.79 48.96 -3.65
N ARG A 674 24.99 50.28 -3.76
CA ARG A 674 23.87 51.25 -3.86
C ARG A 674 23.09 51.12 -5.16
N SER A 675 23.72 50.65 -6.24
CA SER A 675 23.07 50.40 -7.52
C SER A 675 22.18 49.13 -7.46
N MET A 676 22.63 48.11 -6.73
CA MET A 676 21.96 46.80 -6.67
C MET A 676 21.06 46.59 -5.46
N GLY A 677 21.33 47.26 -4.35
CA GLY A 677 20.67 47.09 -3.07
C GLY A 677 19.15 47.11 -3.19
N PRO A 678 18.52 48.12 -3.83
CA PRO A 678 17.07 48.15 -4.01
C PRO A 678 16.52 46.87 -4.66
N TYR A 679 17.19 46.37 -5.71
CA TYR A 679 16.77 45.17 -6.44
C TYR A 679 16.95 43.90 -5.62
N LEU A 680 18.01 43.81 -4.81
CA LEU A 680 18.25 42.68 -3.91
C LEU A 680 17.17 42.58 -2.83
N PHE A 681 16.80 43.71 -2.21
CA PHE A 681 15.73 43.74 -1.20
C PHE A 681 14.34 43.57 -1.82
N GLN A 682 14.14 44.05 -3.06
CA GLN A 682 12.92 43.75 -3.83
C GLN A 682 12.79 42.26 -4.13
N ALA A 683 13.88 41.60 -4.54
CA ALA A 683 13.89 40.15 -4.73
C ALA A 683 13.60 39.42 -3.42
N LEU A 684 14.22 39.84 -2.30
CA LEU A 684 13.95 39.26 -0.99
C LEU A 684 12.48 39.40 -0.58
N ASN A 685 11.86 40.56 -0.82
CA ASN A 685 10.43 40.74 -0.59
C ASN A 685 9.60 39.79 -1.46
N ALA A 686 9.90 39.70 -2.76
CA ALA A 686 9.22 38.82 -3.69
C ALA A 686 9.34 37.33 -3.28
N PHE A 687 10.50 36.89 -2.79
CA PHE A 687 10.68 35.55 -2.24
C PHE A 687 9.78 35.30 -1.02
N CYS A 688 9.74 36.24 -0.07
CA CYS A 688 8.88 36.14 1.10
C CYS A 688 7.39 36.08 0.73
N GLU A 689 6.95 36.92 -0.21
CA GLU A 689 5.56 36.92 -0.70
C GLU A 689 5.21 35.62 -1.45
N LEU A 690 6.08 35.18 -2.36
CA LEU A 690 5.87 33.98 -3.16
C LEU A 690 5.82 32.72 -2.29
N ILE A 691 6.74 32.60 -1.34
CA ILE A 691 6.77 31.48 -0.39
C ILE A 691 5.50 31.50 0.48
N ASN A 692 5.09 32.67 0.98
CA ASN A 692 3.87 32.79 1.77
C ASN A 692 2.63 32.37 0.98
N GLN A 693 2.48 32.86 -0.27
CA GLN A 693 1.40 32.45 -1.15
C GLN A 693 1.44 30.95 -1.45
N THR A 694 2.62 30.40 -1.72
CA THR A 694 2.80 28.96 -2.00
C THR A 694 2.33 28.12 -0.82
N VAL A 695 2.81 28.42 0.40
CA VAL A 695 2.42 27.71 1.61
C VAL A 695 0.94 27.90 1.92
N SER A 696 0.40 29.11 1.79
CA SER A 696 -1.01 29.42 2.05
C SER A 696 -1.97 28.71 1.09
N ASN A 697 -1.68 28.75 -0.21
CA ASN A 697 -2.49 28.09 -1.24
C ASN A 697 -2.48 26.57 -1.05
N ARG A 698 -1.29 25.99 -0.81
CA ARG A 698 -1.15 24.55 -0.56
C ARG A 698 -1.85 24.15 0.73
N LEU A 699 -1.76 24.96 1.78
CA LEU A 699 -2.46 24.71 3.04
C LEU A 699 -3.97 24.78 2.87
N SER A 700 -4.49 25.73 2.07
CA SER A 700 -5.92 25.81 1.73
C SER A 700 -6.41 24.55 1.01
N GLN A 701 -5.64 24.07 0.02
CA GLN A 701 -5.92 22.80 -0.68
C GLN A 701 -5.89 21.61 0.28
N PHE A 702 -4.87 21.54 1.15
CA PHE A 702 -4.73 20.49 2.17
C PHE A 702 -5.93 20.50 3.12
N ASN A 703 -6.34 21.67 3.62
CA ASN A 703 -7.48 21.82 4.52
C ASN A 703 -8.80 21.38 3.87
N SER A 704 -8.97 21.62 2.57
CA SER A 704 -10.14 21.19 1.80
C SER A 704 -10.15 19.70 1.42
N SER A 705 -9.03 19.01 1.61
CA SER A 705 -8.90 17.59 1.30
C SER A 705 -9.64 16.73 2.34
N GLN A 706 -10.14 15.57 1.91
CA GLN A 706 -10.99 14.74 2.75
C GLN A 706 -10.30 13.45 3.19
N TYR A 707 -10.48 13.14 4.46
CA TYR A 707 -10.11 11.87 5.07
C TYR A 707 -11.33 10.95 5.07
N VAL A 708 -11.19 9.86 4.33
CA VAL A 708 -12.27 8.88 4.14
C VAL A 708 -12.02 7.69 5.06
N SER A 709 -12.93 7.48 6.01
CA SER A 709 -12.90 6.28 6.86
C SER A 709 -14.32 5.78 7.10
N ALA A 710 -14.57 4.54 6.67
CA ALA A 710 -15.88 3.90 6.85
C ALA A 710 -16.18 3.58 8.34
N SER A 711 -15.15 3.48 9.17
CA SER A 711 -15.25 3.19 10.61
C SER A 711 -14.25 3.99 11.44
N VAL A 712 -14.51 4.15 12.74
CA VAL A 712 -13.55 4.74 13.68
C VAL A 712 -12.29 3.88 13.67
N ILE A 713 -11.14 4.47 13.37
CA ILE A 713 -9.84 3.81 13.50
C ILE A 713 -9.17 4.15 14.84
N SER A 714 -8.20 3.35 15.27
CA SER A 714 -7.53 3.57 16.56
C SER A 714 -6.72 4.86 16.60
N SER A 715 -6.56 5.43 17.79
CA SER A 715 -5.77 6.66 18.01
C SER A 715 -4.33 6.53 17.49
N ASN A 716 -3.70 5.37 17.65
CA ASN A 716 -2.33 5.15 17.18
C ASN A 716 -2.25 5.09 15.64
N VAL A 717 -3.18 4.37 15.00
CA VAL A 717 -3.23 4.27 13.52
C VAL A 717 -3.57 5.64 12.93
N PHE A 718 -4.54 6.34 13.52
CA PHE A 718 -4.92 7.68 13.10
C PHE A 718 -3.78 8.67 13.23
N LYS A 719 -3.09 8.72 14.38
CA LYS A 719 -1.95 9.61 14.58
C LYS A 719 -0.82 9.32 13.59
N SER A 720 -0.54 8.05 13.31
CA SER A 720 0.47 7.66 12.31
C SER A 720 0.08 8.09 10.89
N GLN A 721 -1.17 7.89 10.48
CA GLN A 721 -1.65 8.29 9.16
C GLN A 721 -1.69 9.81 9.01
N ALA A 722 -2.21 10.52 10.02
CA ALA A 722 -2.26 11.99 10.03
C ALA A 722 -0.85 12.60 10.01
N GLN A 723 0.11 12.05 10.74
CA GLN A 723 1.50 12.50 10.70
C GLN A 723 2.11 12.29 9.31
N SER A 724 1.87 11.14 8.68
CA SER A 724 2.33 10.88 7.31
C SER A 724 1.75 11.88 6.30
N LEU A 725 0.50 12.30 6.45
CA LEU A 725 -0.12 13.33 5.60
C LEU A 725 0.54 14.70 5.79
N VAL A 726 0.84 15.08 7.04
CA VAL A 726 1.55 16.33 7.36
C VAL A 726 2.97 16.31 6.78
N ASP A 727 3.68 15.17 6.89
CA ASP A 727 5.05 15.04 6.37
C ASP A 727 5.07 15.08 4.83
N GLN A 728 4.10 14.43 4.17
CA GLN A 728 3.91 14.53 2.72
C GLN A 728 3.57 15.94 2.26
N PHE A 729 2.72 16.66 3.01
CA PHE A 729 2.40 18.06 2.73
C PHE A 729 3.66 18.93 2.74
N LYS A 730 4.49 18.82 3.79
CA LYS A 730 5.75 19.57 3.92
C LYS A 730 6.69 19.27 2.75
N LEU A 731 6.94 17.98 2.48
CA LEU A 731 7.87 17.54 1.43
C LEU A 731 7.42 17.98 0.04
N SER A 732 6.15 17.76 -0.31
CA SER A 732 5.62 18.13 -1.64
C SER A 732 5.64 19.64 -1.86
N THR A 733 5.26 20.42 -0.85
CA THR A 733 5.25 21.89 -0.94
C THR A 733 6.66 22.46 -1.13
N THR A 734 7.66 21.93 -0.42
CA THR A 734 9.06 22.33 -0.60
C THR A 734 9.58 21.96 -1.99
N ASN A 735 9.33 20.73 -2.45
CA ASN A 735 9.82 20.26 -3.75
C ASN A 735 9.22 21.06 -4.92
N ASP A 736 7.91 21.34 -4.87
CA ASP A 736 7.23 22.09 -5.93
C ASP A 736 7.77 23.54 -6.03
N PHE A 737 8.04 24.16 -4.87
CA PHE A 737 8.68 25.47 -4.82
C PHE A 737 10.11 25.44 -5.37
N LEU A 738 10.93 24.45 -4.97
CA LEU A 738 12.31 24.35 -5.44
C LEU A 738 12.40 24.05 -6.93
N LEU A 739 11.50 23.23 -7.45
CA LEU A 739 11.40 22.99 -8.89
C LEU A 739 11.11 24.29 -9.64
N SER A 740 10.20 25.11 -9.12
CA SER A 740 9.89 26.43 -9.66
C SER A 740 11.12 27.36 -9.61
N LEU A 741 11.85 27.38 -8.48
CA LEU A 741 13.06 28.17 -8.32
C LEU A 741 14.19 27.74 -9.27
N THR A 742 14.45 26.44 -9.40
CA THR A 742 15.44 25.91 -10.36
C THR A 742 15.08 26.29 -11.79
N THR A 743 13.79 26.22 -12.12
CA THR A 743 13.26 26.60 -13.42
C THR A 743 13.50 28.10 -13.69
N ILE A 744 13.27 28.97 -12.69
CA ILE A 744 13.60 30.40 -12.76
C ILE A 744 15.11 30.63 -12.96
N ARG A 745 15.96 29.97 -12.16
CA ARG A 745 17.44 30.12 -12.23
C ARG A 745 17.97 29.77 -13.61
N ASN A 746 17.53 28.63 -14.17
CA ASN A 746 17.91 28.16 -15.50
C ASN A 746 17.49 29.15 -16.59
N MET A 747 16.31 29.74 -16.45
CA MET A 747 15.81 30.75 -17.36
C MET A 747 16.61 32.06 -17.31
N THR A 748 17.06 32.49 -16.13
CA THR A 748 17.84 33.73 -15.95
C THR A 748 19.33 33.62 -16.34
N GLN A 749 19.92 32.43 -16.30
CA GLN A 749 21.37 32.21 -16.47
C GLN A 749 21.94 32.66 -17.83
N SER A 750 21.15 32.61 -18.91
CA SER A 750 21.65 32.90 -20.28
C SER A 750 21.10 34.18 -20.89
N ASN A 751 20.42 35.03 -20.11
CA ASN A 751 19.82 36.24 -20.66
C ASN A 751 20.89 37.32 -20.89
N ALA A 752 21.17 37.61 -22.16
CA ALA A 752 22.29 38.45 -22.56
C ALA A 752 22.06 39.95 -22.42
N LEU A 753 20.83 40.39 -22.18
CA LEU A 753 20.49 41.81 -22.38
C LEU A 753 19.81 42.51 -21.22
N LEU A 754 19.21 41.82 -20.25
CA LEU A 754 18.30 42.51 -19.34
C LEU A 754 18.25 41.86 -17.93
N ALA A 755 19.05 42.38 -17.01
CA ALA A 755 18.87 42.17 -15.57
C ALA A 755 19.23 43.46 -14.79
N GLY A 756 18.36 44.48 -14.88
CA GLY A 756 18.58 45.76 -14.20
C GLY A 756 19.91 46.43 -14.62
N PRO A 757 20.68 47.05 -13.70
CA PRO A 757 21.96 47.69 -14.03
C PRO A 757 23.11 46.71 -14.35
N LEU A 758 22.86 45.40 -14.30
CA LEU A 758 23.87 44.35 -14.56
C LEU A 758 23.35 43.36 -15.59
N THR A 759 23.80 43.49 -16.82
CA THR A 759 23.68 42.44 -17.81
C THR A 759 24.72 41.35 -17.56
N ASN A 760 24.46 40.10 -17.97
CA ASN A 760 25.44 38.99 -17.97
C ASN A 760 26.68 39.28 -18.85
N TYR A 761 26.68 40.45 -19.50
CA TYR A 761 27.65 40.94 -20.44
C TYR A 761 27.94 42.43 -20.19
N GLY A 762 29.16 42.91 -20.40
CA GLY A 762 29.47 44.33 -20.47
C GLY A 762 29.32 44.88 -21.88
N PHE A 763 29.15 46.21 -21.99
CA PHE A 763 29.11 46.94 -23.26
C PHE A 763 30.28 47.93 -23.30
N GLU A 764 31.07 47.88 -24.35
CA GLU A 764 32.15 48.83 -24.59
C GLU A 764 31.92 49.51 -25.94
N THR A 765 32.03 50.85 -25.96
CA THR A 765 32.02 51.65 -27.19
C THR A 765 33.36 52.35 -27.30
N ASP A 766 34.21 51.89 -28.23
CA ASP A 766 35.51 52.53 -28.44
C ASP A 766 35.31 53.76 -29.35
N ILE A 767 35.98 54.89 -29.06
CA ILE A 767 35.79 56.19 -29.75
C ILE A 767 36.45 56.22 -31.15
N GLY A 768 36.35 55.14 -31.93
CA GLY A 768 36.90 55.12 -33.29
C GLY A 768 36.24 54.09 -34.16
N ASP A 769 35.27 54.51 -34.98
CA ASP A 769 34.64 53.82 -36.12
C ASP A 769 34.21 52.34 -35.98
N ASP A 770 34.38 51.70 -34.82
CA ASP A 770 33.95 50.33 -34.57
C ASP A 770 32.64 50.33 -33.76
N ASP A 771 31.67 49.51 -34.23
CA ASP A 771 30.39 49.32 -33.56
C ASP A 771 30.58 48.80 -32.11
N PRO A 772 29.65 49.10 -31.19
CA PRO A 772 29.67 48.56 -29.83
C PRO A 772 29.86 47.03 -29.84
N TYR A 773 30.62 46.46 -28.89
CA TYR A 773 30.71 45.00 -28.72
C TYR A 773 30.36 44.55 -27.29
N ILE A 774 29.77 43.36 -27.19
CA ILE A 774 29.24 42.75 -25.95
C ILE A 774 30.23 41.68 -25.49
N TYR A 775 30.67 41.71 -24.23
CA TYR A 775 31.59 40.71 -23.67
C TYR A 775 31.02 40.07 -22.39
N PRO A 776 31.23 38.77 -22.10
CA PRO A 776 30.74 38.15 -20.87
C PRO A 776 31.25 38.86 -19.61
N GLN A 777 30.35 39.19 -18.68
CA GLN A 777 30.71 39.74 -17.39
C GLN A 777 31.49 38.68 -16.59
N LYS A 778 32.59 39.09 -15.94
CA LYS A 778 33.46 38.20 -15.17
C LYS A 778 33.61 38.66 -13.74
N TYR A 779 33.47 37.73 -12.80
CA TYR A 779 33.82 37.89 -11.40
C TYR A 779 35.08 37.07 -11.12
N GLY A 780 36.24 37.74 -11.18
CA GLY A 780 37.53 37.06 -11.15
C GLY A 780 37.75 36.17 -12.37
N VAL A 781 38.01 34.88 -12.15
CA VAL A 781 38.12 33.86 -13.22
C VAL A 781 36.77 33.27 -13.64
N CYS A 782 35.70 33.56 -12.90
CA CYS A 782 34.37 33.03 -13.13
C CYS A 782 33.61 33.91 -14.15
N SER A 783 33.14 33.33 -15.25
CA SER A 783 32.38 34.03 -16.29
C SER A 783 30.90 33.77 -16.13
N CYS A 784 30.08 34.82 -16.16
CA CYS A 784 28.63 34.71 -16.00
C CYS A 784 27.92 33.91 -17.10
N VAL A 785 28.56 33.79 -18.26
CA VAL A 785 28.08 32.94 -19.36
C VAL A 785 28.40 31.46 -19.10
N ALA A 786 29.42 31.16 -18.30
CA ALA A 786 29.83 29.79 -17.98
C ALA A 786 29.17 29.26 -16.69
N SER A 787 28.81 30.13 -15.76
CA SER A 787 28.21 29.75 -14.48
C SER A 787 27.36 30.86 -13.90
N ALA A 788 26.10 30.55 -13.58
CA ALA A 788 25.17 31.46 -12.91
C ALA A 788 25.64 31.87 -11.50
N ILE A 789 26.28 30.95 -10.78
CA ILE A 789 26.68 31.12 -9.38
C ILE A 789 27.97 31.95 -9.21
N CYS A 790 28.53 32.49 -10.30
CA CYS A 790 29.69 33.38 -10.17
C CYS A 790 29.30 34.57 -9.30
N SER A 791 30.03 34.75 -8.20
CA SER A 791 29.77 35.82 -7.24
C SER A 791 31.05 36.51 -6.78
N TYR A 792 30.89 37.71 -6.27
CA TYR A 792 31.94 38.56 -5.74
C TYR A 792 31.41 39.33 -4.52
N PRO A 793 32.20 39.52 -3.44
CA PRO A 793 31.73 40.26 -2.27
C PRO A 793 31.27 41.69 -2.62
N SER A 794 30.08 42.08 -2.17
CA SER A 794 29.50 43.39 -2.44
C SER A 794 30.28 44.50 -1.73
N ARG A 795 30.37 45.66 -2.38
CA ARG A 795 31.12 46.81 -1.90
C ARG A 795 30.43 48.14 -2.17
N VAL A 796 30.67 49.13 -1.32
CA VAL A 796 30.29 50.53 -1.56
C VAL A 796 31.51 51.29 -2.06
N CYS A 797 31.38 51.99 -3.18
CA CYS A 797 32.49 52.68 -3.84
C CYS A 797 32.45 54.20 -3.65
N GLY A 798 33.62 54.84 -3.67
CA GLY A 798 33.72 56.30 -3.72
C GLY A 798 33.36 56.86 -5.09
N TYR A 799 33.40 58.20 -5.22
CA TYR A 799 33.20 58.91 -6.50
C TYR A 799 34.29 58.60 -7.56
N ASP A 800 35.29 57.80 -7.22
CA ASP A 800 36.44 57.41 -8.04
C ASP A 800 36.24 56.03 -8.73
N GLY A 801 35.06 55.42 -8.67
CA GLY A 801 34.78 54.17 -9.38
C GLY A 801 35.42 52.92 -8.75
N CYS A 802 35.55 52.90 -7.41
CA CYS A 802 36.11 51.79 -6.62
C CYS A 802 37.65 51.64 -6.71
N THR A 803 38.39 52.68 -7.11
CA THR A 803 39.87 52.60 -7.23
C THR A 803 40.61 52.72 -5.90
N THR A 804 40.00 53.32 -4.87
CA THR A 804 40.45 53.34 -3.47
C THR A 804 39.89 52.15 -2.67
N THR A 805 40.46 51.82 -1.51
CA THR A 805 40.07 50.65 -0.68
C THR A 805 38.56 50.62 -0.44
N PRO A 806 37.82 49.69 -1.07
CA PRO A 806 36.37 49.68 -1.01
C PRO A 806 35.87 49.14 0.33
N LEU A 807 34.74 49.66 0.83
CA LEU A 807 34.08 49.09 2.01
C LEU A 807 33.29 47.86 1.58
N PHE A 808 33.72 46.68 2.04
CA PHE A 808 32.96 45.45 1.86
C PHE A 808 31.76 45.43 2.79
N VAL A 809 30.61 45.02 2.27
CA VAL A 809 29.40 44.84 3.07
C VAL A 809 29.35 43.37 3.51
N PRO A 810 29.55 43.06 4.80
CA PRO A 810 29.55 41.67 5.29
C PRO A 810 28.29 40.93 4.89
N GLY A 811 28.43 39.72 4.35
CA GLY A 811 27.30 38.86 4.02
C GLY A 811 26.55 39.18 2.73
N PHE A 812 26.85 40.29 2.05
CA PHE A 812 26.27 40.55 0.73
C PHE A 812 27.23 40.19 -0.39
N TYR A 813 26.72 39.49 -1.38
CA TYR A 813 27.43 39.13 -2.59
C TYR A 813 26.70 39.66 -3.82
N MET A 814 27.49 40.00 -4.82
CA MET A 814 27.04 40.34 -6.14
C MET A 814 27.34 39.17 -7.06
N ALA A 815 26.31 38.65 -7.71
CA ALA A 815 26.42 37.55 -8.66
C ALA A 815 25.93 38.00 -10.05
N CYS A 816 25.91 37.06 -10.99
CA CYS A 816 25.55 37.33 -12.39
C CYS A 816 24.15 37.90 -12.59
N TYR A 817 23.22 37.61 -11.68
CA TYR A 817 21.89 38.22 -11.64
C TYR A 817 21.41 38.36 -10.19
N ILE A 818 20.34 39.13 -10.00
CA ILE A 818 19.84 39.54 -8.67
C ILE A 818 19.46 38.34 -7.79
N ILE A 819 18.84 37.30 -8.37
CA ILE A 819 18.43 36.10 -7.61
C ILE A 819 19.65 35.37 -7.04
N GLU A 820 20.72 35.13 -7.83
CA GLU A 820 21.95 34.51 -7.29
C GLU A 820 22.66 35.44 -6.31
N SER A 821 22.58 36.76 -6.54
CA SER A 821 23.16 37.72 -5.60
C SER A 821 22.50 37.58 -4.23
N LEU A 822 21.17 37.37 -4.20
CA LEU A 822 20.44 37.09 -2.98
C LEU A 822 20.80 35.72 -2.41
N LEU A 823 20.67 34.64 -3.20
CA LEU A 823 20.89 33.27 -2.74
C LEU A 823 22.31 33.02 -2.18
N GLN A 824 23.32 33.67 -2.77
CA GLN A 824 24.72 33.61 -2.32
C GLN A 824 25.01 34.54 -1.14
N SER A 825 24.12 35.51 -0.86
CA SER A 825 24.21 36.36 0.33
C SER A 825 23.78 35.62 1.59
N ASP A 826 24.18 36.13 2.75
CA ASP A 826 23.89 35.56 4.07
C ASP A 826 23.42 36.64 5.06
N LEU A 827 23.02 36.20 6.25
CA LEU A 827 22.36 37.05 7.25
C LEU A 827 23.31 37.91 8.10
N ARG A 828 24.64 37.90 7.86
CA ARG A 828 25.62 38.53 8.78
C ARG A 828 25.40 40.02 9.00
N CYS A 829 25.02 40.77 7.96
CA CYS A 829 24.69 42.19 8.11
C CYS A 829 23.33 42.41 8.76
N PHE A 830 22.36 41.52 8.51
CA PHE A 830 20.98 41.64 9.01
C PHE A 830 20.90 41.59 10.53
N TYR A 831 21.78 40.83 11.19
CA TYR A 831 21.90 40.76 12.65
C TYR A 831 22.86 41.80 13.25
N ASN A 832 23.58 42.57 12.42
CA ASN A 832 24.61 43.49 12.89
C ASN A 832 24.19 44.95 12.70
N GLN A 833 23.74 45.60 13.78
CA GLN A 833 23.34 47.01 13.76
C GLN A 833 24.47 47.93 13.25
N THR A 834 25.74 47.62 13.55
CA THR A 834 26.88 48.42 13.07
C THR A 834 26.99 48.35 11.54
N CYS A 835 26.70 47.19 10.95
CA CYS A 835 26.68 47.01 9.49
C CYS A 835 25.55 47.82 8.85
N ILE A 836 24.36 47.80 9.45
CA ILE A 836 23.19 48.55 8.97
C ILE A 836 23.40 50.06 9.06
N ASP A 837 23.92 50.55 10.20
CA ASP A 837 24.22 51.96 10.41
C ASP A 837 25.29 52.46 9.41
N GLN A 838 26.31 51.63 9.16
CA GLN A 838 27.32 51.91 8.15
C GLN A 838 26.70 52.00 6.75
N LEU A 839 25.86 51.04 6.35
CA LEU A 839 25.16 51.08 5.06
C LEU A 839 24.31 52.34 4.90
N GLN A 840 23.56 52.73 5.94
CA GLN A 840 22.70 53.92 5.92
C GLN A 840 23.49 55.21 5.71
N SER A 841 24.71 55.30 6.25
CA SER A 841 25.56 56.49 6.13
C SER A 841 25.96 56.85 4.69
N TYR A 842 25.80 55.94 3.73
CA TYR A 842 26.15 56.13 2.32
C TYR A 842 24.98 56.55 1.41
N PHE A 843 23.77 56.69 1.96
CA PHE A 843 22.57 57.18 1.24
C PHE A 843 22.23 58.63 1.66
N ILE A 844 21.64 59.41 0.75
CA ILE A 844 21.36 60.84 0.95
C ILE A 844 20.40 61.04 2.14
N SER A 845 20.85 61.85 3.10
CA SER A 845 20.10 62.21 4.30
C SER A 845 18.90 63.12 3.98
N SER A 846 17.67 62.61 4.12
CA SER A 846 16.53 63.48 4.45
C SER A 846 15.52 62.88 5.43
N SER A 847 15.64 61.59 5.78
CA SER A 847 14.97 61.03 6.95
C SER A 847 15.64 59.70 7.30
N ALA A 848 16.36 59.64 8.42
CA ALA A 848 16.83 58.37 8.99
C ALA A 848 15.58 57.57 9.39
N ILE A 849 15.18 56.60 8.58
CA ILE A 849 14.15 55.66 8.98
C ILE A 849 14.88 54.70 9.92
N GLY A 850 14.52 54.70 11.21
CA GLY A 850 15.22 53.97 12.28
C GLY A 850 15.08 52.46 12.15
N PHE A 851 15.78 51.86 11.18
CA PHE A 851 15.77 50.43 10.91
C PHE A 851 16.71 49.72 11.87
N THR A 852 16.17 48.76 12.61
CA THR A 852 16.89 47.94 13.57
C THR A 852 17.34 46.62 12.94
N SER A 853 18.45 46.08 13.42
CA SER A 853 18.88 44.71 13.11
C SER A 853 17.82 43.69 13.54
N LEU A 854 17.92 42.50 12.96
CA LEU A 854 17.18 41.33 13.40
C LEU A 854 17.52 41.01 14.86
N ASP A 855 16.56 40.42 15.57
CA ASP A 855 16.68 40.11 16.99
C ASP A 855 17.41 38.75 17.15
N GLU A 856 18.64 38.79 17.67
CA GLU A 856 19.44 37.59 17.97
C GLU A 856 18.86 36.77 19.14
N SER A 857 17.96 37.35 19.95
CA SER A 857 17.35 36.65 21.09
C SER A 857 16.16 35.76 20.70
N LEU A 858 15.62 35.93 19.50
CA LEU A 858 14.58 35.05 18.96
C LEU A 858 15.20 33.73 18.47
N PRO A 859 14.61 32.57 18.78
CA PRO A 859 15.13 31.29 18.34
C PRO A 859 15.04 31.18 16.82
N SER A 860 16.20 31.10 16.17
CA SER A 860 16.33 30.78 14.75
C SER A 860 17.04 29.45 14.55
N ARG A 861 16.56 28.64 13.62
CA ARG A 861 17.22 27.40 13.19
C ARG A 861 18.42 27.67 12.27
N PHE A 862 18.50 28.86 11.69
CA PHE A 862 19.54 29.26 10.76
C PHE A 862 20.58 30.13 11.47
N LEU A 863 21.84 29.98 11.09
CA LEU A 863 22.93 30.76 11.69
C LEU A 863 23.07 32.10 10.95
N PRO A 864 23.67 33.15 11.56
CA PRO A 864 23.91 34.41 10.86
C PRO A 864 24.75 34.27 9.57
N ASN A 865 25.56 33.21 9.45
CA ASN A 865 26.33 32.90 8.23
C ASN A 865 25.62 31.92 7.28
N SER A 866 24.38 31.51 7.58
CA SER A 866 23.56 30.74 6.64
C SER A 866 23.19 31.59 5.43
N THR A 867 23.35 31.01 4.25
CA THR A 867 23.02 31.70 3.00
C THR A 867 21.51 31.76 2.82
N PHE A 868 21.03 32.71 2.03
CA PHE A 868 19.61 32.73 1.64
C PHE A 868 19.22 31.47 0.88
N GLU A 869 20.13 30.81 0.16
CA GLU A 869 19.86 29.51 -0.46
C GLU A 869 19.47 28.45 0.58
N GLU A 870 20.23 28.33 1.67
CA GLU A 870 19.90 27.41 2.76
C GLU A 870 18.53 27.70 3.38
N ILE A 871 18.20 28.99 3.53
CA ILE A 871 16.94 29.43 4.16
C ILE A 871 15.76 29.19 3.20
N VAL A 872 15.93 29.49 1.91
CA VAL A 872 14.93 29.33 0.84
C VAL A 872 14.64 27.85 0.56
N ASN A 873 15.65 26.98 0.64
CA ASN A 873 15.50 25.52 0.49
C ASN A 873 14.52 24.91 1.50
N ASP A 874 14.24 25.64 2.57
CA ASP A 874 13.33 25.27 3.63
C ASP A 874 12.14 26.21 3.75
N LEU A 875 11.76 26.84 2.64
CA LEU A 875 10.63 27.78 2.53
C LEU A 875 10.73 28.95 3.51
N MET A 876 11.95 29.31 3.93
CA MET A 876 12.19 30.27 5.00
C MET A 876 11.39 29.99 6.28
N ILE A 877 11.03 28.74 6.57
CA ILE A 877 10.24 28.38 7.75
C ILE A 877 11.19 28.04 8.90
N GLU A 878 11.07 28.79 10.01
CA GLU A 878 11.85 28.57 11.24
C GLU A 878 11.40 27.29 11.94
N GLN A 879 10.09 27.17 12.11
CA GLN A 879 9.48 26.05 12.79
C GLN A 879 8.14 25.76 12.14
N TRP A 880 7.94 24.49 11.80
CA TRP A 880 6.61 23.92 11.67
C TRP A 880 6.13 23.66 13.09
N ASN A 881 5.36 24.58 13.66
CA ASN A 881 5.03 24.61 15.09
C ASN A 881 4.38 23.26 15.49
N PRO A 882 5.09 22.35 16.18
CA PRO A 882 4.56 21.05 16.50
C PRO A 882 3.90 21.18 17.86
N SER A 883 2.61 21.47 17.88
CA SER A 883 1.86 21.06 19.06
C SER A 883 1.60 19.56 18.92
N ASP A 884 1.72 18.83 20.03
CA ASP A 884 1.11 17.51 20.25
C ASP A 884 -0.43 17.53 20.03
N GLN A 885 -0.99 18.70 19.71
CA GLN A 885 -2.37 19.01 19.35
C GLN A 885 -2.57 19.28 17.85
N SER A 886 -1.54 19.19 17.00
CA SER A 886 -1.70 19.32 15.55
C SER A 886 -2.63 18.25 14.98
N VAL A 887 -2.68 17.07 15.62
CA VAL A 887 -3.56 15.95 15.27
C VAL A 887 -4.55 15.67 16.42
N MET A 888 -5.79 16.12 16.26
CA MET A 888 -6.83 16.09 17.28
C MET A 888 -7.76 14.88 17.13
N TYR A 889 -7.35 13.74 17.69
CA TYR A 889 -8.14 12.49 17.63
C TYR A 889 -9.57 12.64 18.16
N GLU A 890 -9.78 13.45 19.21
CA GLU A 890 -11.12 13.72 19.74
C GLU A 890 -12.01 14.44 18.73
N ARG A 891 -11.48 15.41 17.97
CA ARG A 891 -12.23 16.10 16.92
C ARG A 891 -12.56 15.15 15.77
N TYR A 892 -11.64 14.28 15.39
CA TYR A 892 -11.89 13.20 14.44
C TYR A 892 -13.00 12.25 14.93
N PHE A 893 -12.93 11.75 16.17
CA PHE A 893 -13.94 10.85 16.74
C PHE A 893 -15.33 11.51 16.79
N ASN A 894 -15.39 12.77 17.21
CA ASN A 894 -16.61 13.56 17.29
C ASN A 894 -17.18 13.94 15.91
N ALA A 895 -16.34 14.08 14.88
CA ALA A 895 -16.77 14.30 13.50
C ALA A 895 -17.28 13.00 12.85
N CYS A 896 -16.60 11.87 13.09
CA CYS A 896 -17.02 10.54 12.65
C CYS A 896 -18.39 10.13 13.22
N ARG A 897 -18.73 10.53 14.46
CA ARG A 897 -20.03 10.28 15.13
C ARG A 897 -20.48 8.81 15.01
N PRO A 898 -19.78 7.86 15.65
CA PRO A 898 -20.14 6.44 15.53
C PRO A 898 -21.57 6.20 16.01
N SER A 899 -22.39 5.58 15.17
CA SER A 899 -23.82 5.36 15.45
C SER A 899 -24.01 4.17 16.39
N GLU A 900 -23.37 3.05 16.10
CA GLU A 900 -23.36 1.82 16.89
C GLU A 900 -22.00 1.15 16.73
N CYS A 901 -21.50 0.51 17.78
CA CYS A 901 -20.26 -0.26 17.71
C CYS A 901 -20.61 -1.74 17.80
N THR A 902 -20.36 -2.47 16.72
CA THR A 902 -20.47 -3.93 16.71
C THR A 902 -19.13 -4.51 17.05
N TYR A 903 -19.07 -5.35 18.08
CA TYR A 903 -17.90 -6.18 18.36
C TYR A 903 -18.39 -7.59 18.58
N THR A 904 -17.64 -8.56 18.07
CA THR A 904 -17.93 -9.96 18.34
C THR A 904 -17.53 -10.25 19.78
N GLN A 905 -18.49 -10.14 20.70
CA GLN A 905 -18.37 -10.74 22.01
C GLN A 905 -18.55 -12.26 21.81
N GLU A 906 -17.49 -13.04 21.98
CA GLU A 906 -17.65 -14.48 22.10
C GLU A 906 -18.49 -14.78 23.35
N THR A 907 -19.81 -14.85 23.20
CA THR A 907 -20.64 -15.61 24.13
C THR A 907 -20.19 -17.05 24.00
N LYS A 908 -19.38 -17.51 24.97
CA LYS A 908 -19.02 -18.91 25.15
C LYS A 908 -20.28 -19.75 25.39
N ASN A 909 -20.95 -20.12 24.32
CA ASN A 909 -21.77 -21.33 24.23
C ASN A 909 -21.58 -21.98 22.86
N SER A 910 -20.35 -21.90 22.36
CA SER A 910 -19.93 -22.61 21.15
C SER A 910 -18.92 -23.65 21.57
N ILE A 911 -19.16 -24.88 21.16
CA ILE A 911 -18.28 -26.06 21.32
C ILE A 911 -16.82 -25.75 20.92
N ILE A 912 -16.62 -24.76 20.05
CA ILE A 912 -15.32 -24.18 19.71
C ILE A 912 -14.58 -23.68 20.96
N TYR A 913 -15.19 -23.02 21.95
CA TYR A 913 -14.47 -22.59 23.15
C TYR A 913 -14.07 -23.75 24.08
N ILE A 914 -14.81 -24.86 24.09
CA ILE A 914 -14.37 -26.09 24.78
C ILE A 914 -13.15 -26.66 24.06
N VAL A 915 -13.15 -26.61 22.72
CA VAL A 915 -12.01 -27.02 21.88
C VAL A 915 -10.83 -26.05 21.99
N THR A 916 -11.03 -24.73 22.07
CA THR A 916 -9.97 -23.71 22.24
C THR A 916 -9.48 -23.65 23.69
N ALA A 917 -10.33 -23.95 24.67
CA ALA A 917 -9.91 -24.15 26.07
C ALA A 917 -9.17 -25.49 26.23
N LEU A 918 -9.50 -26.53 25.45
CA LEU A 918 -8.70 -27.75 25.32
C LEU A 918 -7.38 -27.46 24.59
N ILE A 919 -7.35 -26.62 23.54
CA ILE A 919 -6.13 -26.19 22.84
C ILE A 919 -5.29 -25.24 23.70
N GLY A 920 -5.90 -24.42 24.56
CA GLY A 920 -5.24 -23.57 25.54
C GLY A 920 -4.76 -24.33 26.78
N LEU A 921 -5.49 -25.37 27.20
CA LEU A 921 -5.00 -26.39 28.13
C LEU A 921 -3.83 -27.14 27.52
N VAL A 922 -3.89 -27.49 26.23
CA VAL A 922 -2.78 -28.10 25.48
C VAL A 922 -1.63 -27.11 25.33
N GLY A 923 -1.85 -25.82 25.08
CA GLY A 923 -0.81 -24.77 25.02
C GLY A 923 -0.16 -24.51 26.38
N GLY A 924 -0.95 -24.52 27.45
CA GLY A 924 -0.49 -24.47 28.84
C GLY A 924 0.24 -25.74 29.27
N LEU A 925 -0.23 -26.91 28.85
CA LEU A 925 0.41 -28.22 29.04
C LEU A 925 1.73 -28.28 28.26
N ILE A 926 1.76 -27.79 27.03
CA ILE A 926 2.94 -27.68 26.16
C ILE A 926 3.97 -26.75 26.80
N THR A 927 3.56 -25.61 27.34
CA THR A 927 4.46 -24.67 28.03
C THR A 927 5.00 -25.29 29.33
N ALA A 928 4.16 -26.00 30.08
CA ALA A 928 4.57 -26.71 31.29
C ALA A 928 5.51 -27.89 31.01
N LEU A 929 5.23 -28.66 29.95
CA LEU A 929 6.09 -29.76 29.47
C LEU A 929 7.43 -29.24 28.95
N LYS A 930 7.48 -28.08 28.30
CA LYS A 930 8.73 -27.42 27.88
C LYS A 930 9.59 -26.94 29.07
N LEU A 931 8.97 -26.55 30.18
CA LEU A 931 9.67 -26.03 31.37
C LEU A 931 10.15 -27.12 32.33
N ILE A 932 9.43 -28.24 32.44
CA ILE A 932 9.77 -29.37 33.34
C ILE A 932 10.84 -30.29 32.72
N VAL A 933 11.11 -30.16 31.42
CA VAL A 933 12.07 -30.96 30.68
C VAL A 933 13.31 -30.10 30.32
N PRO A 934 14.24 -29.86 31.27
CA PRO A 934 15.40 -29.00 31.02
C PRO A 934 16.35 -29.60 29.97
N ARG A 935 17.00 -28.75 29.15
CA ARG A 935 18.32 -29.08 28.54
C ARG A 935 19.33 -29.18 29.70
N ASN A 936 20.37 -30.00 29.58
CA ASN A 936 21.32 -30.38 30.64
C ASN A 936 22.19 -29.22 31.19
N GLU A 937 21.63 -28.05 31.43
CA GLU A 937 22.32 -26.88 31.98
C GLU A 937 21.65 -26.50 33.31
N GLU A 938 22.46 -26.10 34.30
CA GLU A 938 22.00 -25.52 35.55
C GLU A 938 21.34 -24.17 35.28
N ILE A 939 20.06 -24.20 34.88
CA ILE A 939 19.27 -23.00 34.64
C ILE A 939 18.76 -22.47 35.99
N GLN A 940 19.04 -21.20 36.29
CA GLN A 940 18.38 -20.48 37.37
C GLN A 940 16.92 -20.21 37.00
N TRP A 941 16.02 -20.96 37.61
CA TRP A 941 14.57 -20.79 37.42
C TRP A 941 14.01 -19.67 38.30
N ASN A 942 13.08 -18.89 37.76
CA ASN A 942 12.26 -18.00 38.58
C ASN A 942 11.31 -18.86 39.44
N ALA A 943 11.54 -18.88 40.75
CA ALA A 943 10.84 -19.76 41.69
C ALA A 943 9.32 -19.56 41.73
N ASP A 944 8.82 -18.33 41.52
CA ASP A 944 7.38 -18.05 41.52
C ASP A 944 6.70 -18.62 40.27
N ILE A 945 7.30 -18.39 39.10
CA ILE A 945 6.78 -18.89 37.83
C ILE A 945 6.85 -20.42 37.79
N LEU A 946 7.95 -21.02 38.25
CA LEU A 946 8.09 -22.47 38.32
C LEU A 946 7.06 -23.09 39.27
N HIS A 947 6.82 -22.49 40.43
CA HIS A 947 5.78 -22.95 41.35
C HIS A 947 4.38 -22.91 40.71
N ARG A 948 4.04 -21.85 39.95
CA ARG A 948 2.76 -21.75 39.23
C ARG A 948 2.62 -22.83 38.15
N VAL A 949 3.71 -23.15 37.45
CA VAL A 949 3.75 -24.22 36.44
C VAL A 949 3.57 -25.61 37.08
N LEU A 950 4.26 -25.88 38.19
CA LEU A 950 4.11 -27.14 38.94
C LEU A 950 2.69 -27.28 39.52
N CYS A 951 2.05 -26.19 39.95
CA CYS A 951 0.64 -26.19 40.36
C CYS A 951 -0.32 -26.48 39.20
N ALA A 952 -0.04 -26.03 37.98
CA ALA A 952 -0.82 -26.44 36.81
C ALA A 952 -0.61 -27.93 36.52
N CYS A 953 0.62 -28.42 36.68
CA CYS A 953 0.99 -29.83 36.46
C CYS A 953 0.32 -30.81 37.42
N THR A 954 -0.09 -30.38 38.62
CA THR A 954 -0.89 -31.22 39.52
C THR A 954 -2.29 -31.49 39.00
N HIS A 955 -2.90 -30.53 38.31
CA HIS A 955 -4.26 -30.66 37.80
C HIS A 955 -4.35 -31.56 36.55
N VAL A 956 -3.23 -31.73 35.85
CA VAL A 956 -3.09 -32.61 34.68
C VAL A 956 -2.41 -33.94 35.05
N GLY A 957 -2.15 -34.17 36.34
CA GLY A 957 -1.66 -35.43 36.86
C GLY A 957 -0.21 -35.76 36.53
N LEU A 958 0.65 -34.77 36.21
CA LEU A 958 2.08 -34.99 35.94
C LEU A 958 2.92 -34.97 37.23
N VAL A 959 2.53 -34.15 38.20
CA VAL A 959 3.16 -34.10 39.53
C VAL A 959 2.07 -34.12 40.59
N GLU A 960 2.40 -34.51 41.80
CA GLU A 960 1.51 -34.41 42.95
C GLU A 960 2.17 -33.58 44.05
N ARG A 961 1.35 -32.87 44.82
CA ARG A 961 1.83 -32.06 45.93
C ARG A 961 2.00 -32.95 47.15
N VAL A 962 3.18 -32.90 47.78
CA VAL A 962 3.45 -33.66 49.01
C VAL A 962 2.65 -33.04 50.14
N LYS A 963 1.71 -33.80 50.71
CA LYS A 963 0.96 -33.34 51.89
C LYS A 963 1.84 -33.48 53.14
N ASN A 964 1.89 -32.44 53.97
CA ASN A 964 2.63 -32.31 55.24
C ASN A 964 4.03 -31.64 55.20
N THR A 965 4.33 -30.78 54.21
CA THR A 965 5.50 -29.89 54.26
C THR A 965 5.11 -28.47 54.68
N ILE A 966 5.94 -27.80 55.49
CA ILE A 966 5.64 -26.51 56.16
C ILE A 966 5.38 -25.36 55.16
N ASP A 967 5.81 -25.48 53.91
CA ASP A 967 5.75 -24.42 52.90
C ASP A 967 4.80 -24.70 51.72
N ASP A 968 4.13 -25.84 51.67
CA ASP A 968 3.19 -26.23 50.61
C ASP A 968 3.77 -26.18 49.16
N LYS A 969 5.10 -26.12 49.02
CA LYS A 969 5.82 -25.91 47.75
C LYS A 969 6.57 -27.13 47.23
N HIS A 970 6.38 -28.30 47.86
CA HIS A 970 7.04 -29.54 47.47
C HIS A 970 6.17 -30.40 46.54
N PHE A 971 6.73 -30.79 45.40
CA PHE A 971 6.07 -31.60 44.37
C PHE A 971 6.90 -32.84 44.06
N ILE A 972 6.23 -33.98 43.82
CA ILE A 972 6.85 -35.22 43.35
C ILE A 972 6.20 -35.68 42.04
N PRO A 973 6.94 -36.30 41.12
CA PRO A 973 6.36 -36.78 39.87
C PRO A 973 5.38 -37.92 40.12
N THR A 974 4.25 -37.92 39.41
CA THR A 974 3.36 -39.09 39.34
C THR A 974 3.97 -40.15 38.43
N SER A 975 3.29 -41.29 38.26
CA SER A 975 3.69 -42.30 37.26
C SER A 975 3.84 -41.71 35.84
N SER A 976 2.93 -40.81 35.44
CA SER A 976 2.99 -40.13 34.14
C SER A 976 4.11 -39.10 34.07
N GLY A 977 4.34 -38.33 35.14
CA GLY A 977 5.49 -37.41 35.20
C GLY A 977 6.84 -38.12 35.23
N ARG A 978 6.89 -39.32 35.82
CA ARG A 978 8.12 -40.12 35.90
C ARG A 978 8.58 -40.61 34.53
N MET A 979 7.67 -40.82 33.58
CA MET A 979 8.03 -41.16 32.19
C MET A 979 8.79 -40.03 31.47
N LEU A 980 8.68 -38.79 31.96
CA LEU A 980 9.32 -37.61 31.38
C LEU A 980 10.69 -37.30 31.98
N THR A 981 11.19 -38.11 32.90
CA THR A 981 12.54 -37.93 33.45
C THR A 981 13.59 -38.48 32.50
N SER A 982 14.79 -37.89 32.54
CA SER A 982 15.89 -38.24 31.62
C SER A 982 16.43 -39.66 31.77
N ASP A 983 16.16 -40.30 32.90
CA ASP A 983 16.59 -41.65 33.26
C ASP A 983 15.49 -42.71 33.09
N HIS A 984 14.31 -42.36 32.57
CA HIS A 984 13.25 -43.31 32.33
C HIS A 984 13.48 -44.11 31.03
N PRO A 985 13.38 -45.45 31.04
CA PRO A 985 13.69 -46.28 29.87
C PRO A 985 12.74 -46.10 28.69
N SER A 986 11.57 -45.49 28.90
CA SER A 986 10.61 -45.21 27.81
C SER A 986 10.99 -44.03 26.94
N HIS A 987 11.99 -43.20 27.29
CA HIS A 987 12.39 -42.03 26.50
C HIS A 987 11.25 -41.04 26.15
N ALA A 988 10.14 -41.02 26.91
CA ALA A 988 8.98 -40.18 26.58
C ALA A 988 9.30 -38.68 26.68
N ARG A 989 10.32 -38.34 27.47
CA ARG A 989 10.96 -37.01 27.49
C ARG A 989 11.41 -36.56 26.10
N ASP A 990 12.09 -37.43 25.35
CA ASP A 990 12.67 -37.11 24.06
C ASP A 990 11.57 -36.96 22.99
N TYR A 991 10.53 -37.79 23.06
CA TYR A 991 9.31 -37.64 22.25
C TYR A 991 8.68 -36.25 22.40
N VAL A 992 8.46 -35.81 23.65
CA VAL A 992 7.89 -34.50 23.96
C VAL A 992 8.81 -33.37 23.48
N ARG A 993 10.12 -33.48 23.68
CA ARG A 993 11.10 -32.48 23.24
C ARG A 993 11.20 -32.36 21.72
N TYR A 994 11.07 -33.47 20.99
CA TYR A 994 11.12 -33.48 19.53
C TYR A 994 9.91 -32.76 18.95
N TYR A 995 8.69 -33.19 19.28
CA TYR A 995 7.47 -32.63 18.70
C TYR A 995 7.12 -31.23 19.23
N LEU A 996 7.53 -30.86 20.43
CA LEU A 996 7.34 -29.51 20.98
C LEU A 996 8.57 -28.61 20.80
N GLY A 997 9.63 -29.11 20.18
CA GLY A 997 10.87 -28.38 19.95
C GLY A 997 10.71 -27.22 18.96
N PRO A 998 11.67 -26.27 18.94
CA PRO A 998 11.64 -25.14 18.02
C PRO A 998 11.63 -25.57 16.55
N MET A 999 12.33 -26.66 16.21
CA MET A 999 12.36 -27.22 14.86
C MET A 999 10.97 -27.65 14.39
N SER A 1000 10.21 -28.38 15.21
CA SER A 1000 8.86 -28.84 14.88
C SER A 1000 7.85 -27.70 14.75
N SER A 1001 7.96 -26.65 15.59
CA SER A 1001 7.18 -25.41 15.41
C SER A 1001 7.48 -24.74 14.06
N ASN A 1002 8.76 -24.62 13.70
CA ASN A 1002 9.18 -24.03 12.42
C ASN A 1002 8.66 -24.83 11.23
N ILE A 1003 8.77 -26.16 11.27
CA ILE A 1003 8.20 -27.06 10.25
C ILE A 1003 6.69 -26.85 10.11
N GLY A 1004 5.98 -26.74 11.24
CA GLY A 1004 4.54 -26.44 11.27
C GLY A 1004 4.18 -25.11 10.60
N TYR A 1005 5.00 -24.07 10.75
CA TYR A 1005 4.81 -22.80 10.03
C TYR A 1005 5.03 -22.95 8.51
N GLN A 1006 5.98 -23.78 8.07
CA GLN A 1006 6.23 -24.01 6.64
C GLN A 1006 5.16 -24.87 5.97
N LEU A 1007 4.37 -25.65 6.74
CA LEU A 1007 3.28 -26.48 6.19
C LEU A 1007 2.26 -25.65 5.39
N ILE A 1008 1.98 -24.40 5.80
CA ILE A 1008 1.10 -23.50 5.06
C ILE A 1008 1.65 -23.19 3.66
N LYS A 1009 2.98 -23.02 3.54
CA LYS A 1009 3.63 -22.81 2.23
C LYS A 1009 3.62 -24.07 1.38
N LEU A 1010 3.81 -25.24 2.00
CA LEU A 1010 3.74 -26.54 1.33
C LEU A 1010 2.34 -26.77 0.70
N VAL A 1011 1.27 -26.53 1.47
CA VAL A 1011 -0.13 -26.66 1.00
C VAL A 1011 -0.46 -25.66 -0.12
N ARG A 1012 0.14 -24.47 -0.10
CA ARG A 1012 -0.04 -23.43 -1.13
C ARG A 1012 0.81 -23.65 -2.39
N GLY A 1013 1.63 -24.70 -2.44
CA GLY A 1013 2.55 -24.95 -3.56
C GLY A 1013 3.68 -23.93 -3.68
N GLN A 1014 4.01 -23.23 -2.58
CA GLN A 1014 5.03 -22.17 -2.53
C GLN A 1014 6.40 -22.68 -2.07
N CYS A 1015 6.53 -23.99 -1.82
CA CYS A 1015 7.74 -24.69 -1.43
C CYS A 1015 8.07 -25.73 -2.50
N LYS A 1016 9.32 -25.78 -2.97
CA LYS A 1016 9.77 -26.80 -3.94
C LYS A 1016 10.20 -28.10 -3.25
N ASP A 1017 10.61 -28.02 -1.99
CA ASP A 1017 11.12 -29.13 -1.17
C ASP A 1017 10.14 -29.47 -0.02
N THR A 1018 10.64 -29.91 1.15
CA THR A 1018 9.84 -30.27 2.34
C THR A 1018 9.78 -29.14 3.38
N GLY A 1019 8.81 -29.21 4.29
CA GLY A 1019 8.72 -28.26 5.41
C GLY A 1019 9.95 -28.31 6.33
N PHE A 1020 10.60 -29.47 6.47
CA PHE A 1020 11.88 -29.62 7.16
C PHE A 1020 13.02 -28.94 6.43
N ALA A 1021 13.12 -29.10 5.10
CA ALA A 1021 14.17 -28.46 4.31
C ALA A 1021 14.10 -26.94 4.43
N GLU A 1022 12.92 -26.34 4.34
CA GLU A 1022 12.74 -24.90 4.56
C GLU A 1022 13.12 -24.46 5.98
N ALA A 1023 12.81 -25.27 7.00
CA ALA A 1023 13.14 -24.98 8.39
C ALA A 1023 14.63 -25.17 8.73
N SER A 1024 15.34 -26.03 8.01
CA SER A 1024 16.75 -26.38 8.23
C SER A 1024 17.73 -25.55 7.38
N GLY A 1025 17.23 -24.67 6.51
CA GLY A 1025 18.06 -23.87 5.59
C GLY A 1025 18.42 -24.58 4.29
N GLY A 1026 17.58 -25.53 3.84
CA GLY A 1026 17.67 -26.22 2.55
C GLY A 1026 18.11 -27.68 2.63
N LEU A 1027 18.23 -28.27 3.83
CA LEU A 1027 18.70 -29.65 4.03
C LEU A 1027 17.55 -30.59 4.36
N ASP A 1028 17.46 -31.74 3.68
CA ASP A 1028 16.53 -32.79 4.09
C ASP A 1028 16.88 -33.36 5.48
N LEU A 1029 15.90 -34.01 6.11
CA LEU A 1029 16.03 -34.54 7.47
C LEU A 1029 17.29 -35.39 7.67
N TYR A 1030 17.62 -36.29 6.74
CA TYR A 1030 18.73 -37.22 6.93
C TYR A 1030 20.08 -36.59 6.64
N THR A 1031 20.16 -35.70 5.65
CA THR A 1031 21.38 -34.91 5.42
C THR A 1031 21.66 -34.01 6.61
N TYR A 1032 20.62 -33.40 7.19
CA TYR A 1032 20.74 -32.61 8.41
C TYR A 1032 21.22 -33.46 9.59
N LEU A 1033 20.65 -34.65 9.79
CA LEU A 1033 21.03 -35.57 10.87
C LEU A 1033 22.44 -36.17 10.73
N LYS A 1034 23.00 -36.24 9.51
CA LYS A 1034 24.37 -36.74 9.26
C LYS A 1034 25.46 -35.74 9.64
N GLN A 1035 25.12 -34.47 9.80
CA GLN A 1035 26.10 -33.42 10.10
C GLN A 1035 26.57 -33.51 11.56
N PRO A 1036 27.88 -33.48 11.84
CA PRO A 1036 28.42 -33.55 13.21
C PRO A 1036 27.87 -32.48 14.15
N GLU A 1037 27.63 -31.26 13.64
CA GLU A 1037 27.04 -30.17 14.40
C GLU A 1037 25.60 -30.43 14.89
N ASN A 1038 24.88 -31.40 14.28
CA ASN A 1038 23.48 -31.71 14.59
C ASN A 1038 23.33 -33.01 15.40
N GLN A 1039 24.43 -33.52 15.99
CA GLN A 1039 24.43 -34.78 16.73
C GLN A 1039 23.43 -34.79 17.91
N ASP A 1040 23.17 -33.66 18.55
CA ASP A 1040 22.15 -33.54 19.60
C ASP A 1040 20.72 -33.79 19.08
N TYR A 1041 20.44 -33.37 17.84
CA TYR A 1041 19.15 -33.58 17.21
C TYR A 1041 18.99 -35.03 16.73
N LEU A 1042 20.09 -35.69 16.32
CA LEU A 1042 20.14 -37.12 16.05
C LEU A 1042 19.85 -37.96 17.30
N LEU A 1043 20.49 -37.65 18.42
CA LEU A 1043 20.21 -38.31 19.70
C LEU A 1043 18.74 -38.14 20.12
N LEU A 1044 18.18 -36.95 19.90
CA LEU A 1044 16.76 -36.67 20.16
C LEU A 1044 15.84 -37.51 19.26
N TYR A 1045 16.13 -37.57 17.96
CA TYR A 1045 15.39 -38.37 16.98
C TYR A 1045 15.41 -39.86 17.32
N ASN A 1046 16.58 -40.40 17.69
CA ASN A 1046 16.73 -41.80 18.11
C ASN A 1046 15.95 -42.10 19.41
N GLY A 1047 15.91 -41.16 20.36
CA GLY A 1047 15.08 -41.26 21.57
C GLY A 1047 13.57 -41.32 21.28
N VAL A 1048 13.10 -40.57 20.28
CA VAL A 1048 11.69 -40.60 19.83
C VAL A 1048 11.33 -41.97 19.27
N MET A 1049 12.18 -42.53 18.40
CA MET A 1049 11.97 -43.87 17.83
C MET A 1049 11.95 -44.96 18.90
N THR A 1050 12.80 -44.81 19.92
CA THR A 1050 12.81 -45.70 21.09
C THR A 1050 11.50 -45.59 21.87
N CYS A 1051 11.01 -44.38 22.15
CA CYS A 1051 9.76 -44.15 22.87
C CYS A 1051 8.55 -44.77 22.16
N LEU A 1052 8.44 -44.55 20.83
CA LEU A 1052 7.36 -45.12 20.04
C LEU A 1052 7.40 -46.65 20.08
N SER A 1053 8.59 -47.23 19.91
CA SER A 1053 8.76 -48.69 19.94
C SER A 1053 8.42 -49.31 21.29
N THR A 1054 8.82 -48.69 22.41
CA THR A 1054 8.45 -49.15 23.76
C THR A 1054 6.94 -49.03 24.03
N TYR A 1055 6.26 -48.04 23.45
CA TYR A 1055 4.82 -47.84 23.64
C TYR A 1055 3.97 -48.83 22.83
N THR A 1056 4.37 -49.12 21.59
CA THR A 1056 3.62 -49.98 20.67
C THR A 1056 4.02 -51.45 20.77
N GLY A 1057 5.21 -51.72 21.30
CA GLY A 1057 5.90 -53.01 21.27
C GLY A 1057 5.05 -54.22 21.66
N ASP A 1058 4.57 -54.29 22.90
CA ASP A 1058 3.85 -55.46 23.44
C ASP A 1058 2.66 -55.89 22.56
N LYS A 1059 1.94 -54.90 22.01
CA LYS A 1059 0.79 -55.14 21.13
C LYS A 1059 1.19 -55.60 19.74
N LEU A 1060 2.26 -55.03 19.19
CA LEU A 1060 2.79 -55.44 17.89
C LEU A 1060 3.39 -56.86 17.96
N VAL A 1061 4.09 -57.19 19.06
CA VAL A 1061 4.69 -58.51 19.28
C VAL A 1061 3.65 -59.62 19.43
N THR A 1062 2.51 -59.31 20.06
CA THR A 1062 1.40 -60.27 20.25
C THR A 1062 0.41 -60.30 19.09
N GLY A 1063 0.44 -59.30 18.20
CA GLY A 1063 -0.47 -59.18 17.06
C GLY A 1063 -0.20 -60.16 15.91
N VAL A 1064 1.05 -60.63 15.79
CA VAL A 1064 1.48 -61.58 14.76
C VAL A 1064 2.44 -62.60 15.35
N ASP A 1065 2.35 -63.85 14.90
CA ASP A 1065 3.24 -64.93 15.33
C ASP A 1065 4.61 -64.82 14.62
N PHE A 1066 5.54 -64.10 15.23
CA PHE A 1066 6.94 -64.05 14.81
C PHE A 1066 7.73 -65.32 15.18
N GLY A 1067 7.22 -66.13 16.12
CA GLY A 1067 7.88 -67.33 16.61
C GLY A 1067 8.06 -68.41 15.54
N ARG A 1068 7.32 -68.37 14.44
CA ARG A 1068 7.45 -69.34 13.33
C ARG A 1068 8.73 -69.19 12.49
N PHE A 1069 9.58 -68.22 12.78
CA PHE A 1069 10.84 -67.95 12.07
C PHE A 1069 12.05 -68.23 12.97
N GLU A 1070 13.14 -68.77 12.42
CA GLU A 1070 14.37 -68.99 13.18
C GLU A 1070 15.28 -67.76 13.18
N THR A 1071 15.26 -67.00 12.08
CA THR A 1071 16.11 -65.82 11.88
C THR A 1071 15.29 -64.60 11.43
N LEU A 1072 15.43 -63.48 12.14
CA LEU A 1072 14.76 -62.20 11.83
C LEU A 1072 15.77 -61.08 11.58
N VAL A 1073 15.45 -60.15 10.68
CA VAL A 1073 16.17 -58.88 10.52
C VAL A 1073 15.20 -57.73 10.74
N ASP A 1074 15.55 -56.82 11.66
CA ASP A 1074 14.88 -55.54 11.87
C ASP A 1074 15.64 -54.46 11.08
N LEU A 1075 15.09 -54.05 9.94
CA LEU A 1075 15.69 -53.06 9.03
C LEU A 1075 15.33 -51.65 9.49
N GLY A 1076 16.35 -50.84 9.79
CA GLY A 1076 16.18 -49.56 10.47
C GLY A 1076 15.87 -49.73 11.96
N GLY A 1077 16.38 -50.79 12.58
CA GLY A 1077 16.06 -51.16 13.95
C GLY A 1077 16.65 -50.24 15.03
N SER A 1078 17.47 -49.24 14.66
CA SER A 1078 18.08 -48.28 15.57
C SER A 1078 18.76 -48.97 16.78
N ARG A 1079 18.29 -48.72 18.01
CA ARG A 1079 18.79 -49.36 19.25
C ARG A 1079 18.37 -50.82 19.44
N GLY A 1080 17.47 -51.34 18.61
CA GLY A 1080 17.01 -52.73 18.65
C GLY A 1080 15.89 -53.01 19.66
N THR A 1081 15.24 -51.99 20.23
CA THR A 1081 14.18 -52.14 21.25
C THR A 1081 13.06 -53.09 20.80
N PHE A 1082 12.57 -52.95 19.57
CA PHE A 1082 11.48 -53.77 19.07
C PHE A 1082 11.90 -55.23 18.87
N LEU A 1083 13.06 -55.46 18.25
CA LEU A 1083 13.61 -56.81 18.11
C LEU A 1083 13.92 -57.45 19.47
N ALA A 1084 14.40 -56.70 20.46
CA ALA A 1084 14.63 -57.19 21.81
C ALA A 1084 13.33 -57.70 22.44
N GLU A 1085 12.23 -56.97 22.28
CA GLU A 1085 10.92 -57.39 22.78
C GLU A 1085 10.40 -58.66 22.09
N ILE A 1086 10.58 -58.78 20.77
CA ILE A 1086 10.27 -60.01 20.02
C ILE A 1086 11.10 -61.19 20.55
N LEU A 1087 12.41 -61.03 20.72
CA LEU A 1087 13.31 -62.11 21.19
C LEU A 1087 13.07 -62.50 22.65
N GLN A 1088 12.61 -61.55 23.47
CA GLN A 1088 12.19 -61.79 24.85
C GLN A 1088 10.89 -62.61 24.90
N HIS A 1089 9.93 -62.30 24.02
CA HIS A 1089 8.66 -63.02 23.94
C HIS A 1089 8.82 -64.41 23.32
N TYR A 1090 9.56 -64.51 22.21
CA TYR A 1090 9.74 -65.74 21.44
C TYR A 1090 11.14 -66.33 21.64
N GLN A 1091 11.25 -67.27 22.57
CA GLN A 1091 12.52 -67.91 22.93
C GLN A 1091 13.06 -68.88 21.87
N ASN A 1092 12.21 -69.32 20.95
CA ASN A 1092 12.54 -70.25 19.87
C ASN A 1092 13.20 -69.59 18.66
N ILE A 1093 13.17 -68.25 18.54
CA ILE A 1093 13.89 -67.52 17.50
C ILE A 1093 15.39 -67.63 17.78
N ARG A 1094 16.14 -68.28 16.90
CA ARG A 1094 17.55 -68.56 17.11
C ARG A 1094 18.41 -67.30 17.04
N ARG A 1095 18.14 -66.39 16.09
CA ARG A 1095 18.95 -65.20 15.87
C ARG A 1095 18.16 -64.00 15.32
N GLY A 1096 18.37 -62.83 15.89
CA GLY A 1096 17.90 -61.55 15.36
C GLY A 1096 19.07 -60.68 14.86
N PHE A 1097 18.85 -59.91 13.79
CA PHE A 1097 19.79 -58.91 13.30
C PHE A 1097 19.15 -57.51 13.40
N ILE A 1098 19.84 -56.58 14.06
CA ILE A 1098 19.48 -55.17 14.10
C ILE A 1098 20.29 -54.51 13.00
N PHE A 1099 19.63 -54.08 11.93
CA PHE A 1099 20.29 -53.49 10.78
C PHE A 1099 19.98 -52.00 10.73
N ASP A 1100 21.01 -51.16 10.65
CA ASP A 1100 20.87 -49.71 10.48
C ASP A 1100 22.12 -49.11 9.82
N LEU A 1101 22.10 -47.81 9.54
CA LEU A 1101 23.25 -47.10 8.99
C LEU A 1101 24.44 -47.13 9.98
N PRO A 1102 25.69 -47.08 9.49
CA PRO A 1102 26.89 -47.16 10.33
C PRO A 1102 26.91 -46.20 11.52
N GLN A 1103 26.45 -44.96 11.34
CA GLN A 1103 26.40 -43.95 12.39
C GLN A 1103 25.37 -44.27 13.49
N CYS A 1104 24.23 -44.87 13.14
CA CYS A 1104 23.21 -45.28 14.12
C CYS A 1104 23.72 -46.44 14.97
N ILE A 1105 24.38 -47.42 14.33
CA ILE A 1105 24.98 -48.56 15.03
C ILE A 1105 26.14 -48.10 15.94
N ALA A 1106 26.95 -47.13 15.49
CA ALA A 1106 28.04 -46.58 16.29
C ALA A 1106 27.57 -45.85 17.56
N GLU A 1107 26.32 -45.34 17.59
CA GLU A 1107 25.72 -44.72 18.77
C GLU A 1107 25.23 -45.72 19.82
N VAL A 1108 25.10 -47.00 19.48
CA VAL A 1108 24.72 -48.04 20.44
C VAL A 1108 25.92 -48.33 21.34
N LYS A 1109 26.06 -47.54 22.41
CA LYS A 1109 27.21 -47.58 23.33
C LYS A 1109 27.27 -48.85 24.19
N SER A 1110 26.16 -49.57 24.33
CA SER A 1110 26.02 -50.75 25.19
C SER A 1110 24.87 -51.63 24.73
N ALA A 1111 24.94 -52.93 25.01
CA ALA A 1111 23.87 -53.88 24.77
C ALA A 1111 22.78 -53.87 25.87
N ASP A 1112 22.69 -52.79 26.65
CA ASP A 1112 21.86 -52.67 27.86
C ASP A 1112 20.40 -53.04 27.61
N GLU A 1113 19.86 -52.72 26.44
CA GLU A 1113 18.48 -53.02 26.07
C GLU A 1113 18.20 -54.53 26.02
N PHE A 1114 19.18 -55.31 25.55
CA PHE A 1114 19.10 -56.76 25.47
C PHE A 1114 19.48 -57.41 26.80
N GLU A 1115 20.50 -56.87 27.48
CA GLU A 1115 20.97 -57.37 28.78
C GLU A 1115 19.91 -57.20 29.87
N SER A 1116 19.24 -56.04 29.94
CA SER A 1116 18.15 -55.76 30.87
C SER A 1116 16.94 -56.68 30.68
N ARG A 1117 16.75 -57.21 29.47
CA ARG A 1117 15.71 -58.19 29.10
C ARG A 1117 16.19 -59.64 29.20
N GLN A 1118 17.42 -59.87 29.68
CA GLN A 1118 18.04 -61.18 29.87
C GLN A 1118 18.25 -61.96 28.55
N ILE A 1119 18.48 -61.24 27.44
CA ILE A 1119 18.73 -61.84 26.12
C ILE A 1119 20.24 -62.00 25.92
N THR A 1120 20.69 -63.22 25.65
CA THR A 1120 22.12 -63.51 25.48
C THR A 1120 22.66 -62.93 24.16
N SER A 1121 23.92 -62.47 24.17
CA SER A 1121 24.60 -61.90 22.99
C SER A 1121 24.72 -62.86 21.79
N SER A 1122 24.53 -64.16 22.00
CA SER A 1122 24.44 -65.16 20.93
C SER A 1122 23.16 -65.08 20.08
N ARG A 1123 22.11 -64.41 20.58
CA ARG A 1123 20.78 -64.34 19.94
C ARG A 1123 20.54 -63.07 19.14
N TYR A 1124 21.41 -62.07 19.22
CA TYR A 1124 21.28 -60.84 18.43
C TYR A 1124 22.60 -60.40 17.83
N THR A 1125 22.56 -59.57 16.79
CA THR A 1125 23.77 -58.98 16.17
C THR A 1125 23.42 -57.63 15.57
N PHE A 1126 24.25 -56.62 15.84
CA PHE A 1126 24.17 -55.32 15.19
C PHE A 1126 24.91 -55.37 13.85
N VAL A 1127 24.26 -54.90 12.79
CA VAL A 1127 24.79 -54.91 11.42
C VAL A 1127 24.67 -53.49 10.87
N ALA A 1128 25.82 -52.91 10.51
CA ALA A 1128 25.89 -51.63 9.84
C ALA A 1128 25.82 -51.84 8.31
N GLY A 1129 24.91 -51.15 7.64
CA GLY A 1129 24.77 -51.26 6.19
C GLY A 1129 23.76 -50.28 5.57
N ASP A 1130 23.57 -50.39 4.26
CA ASP A 1130 22.59 -49.61 3.49
C ASP A 1130 21.50 -50.54 2.95
N MET A 1131 20.24 -50.33 3.36
CA MET A 1131 19.11 -51.17 2.97
C MET A 1131 18.76 -51.14 1.48
N THR A 1132 19.33 -50.20 0.71
CA THR A 1132 19.21 -50.18 -0.75
C THR A 1132 20.26 -51.05 -1.43
N ASP A 1133 21.32 -51.44 -0.73
CA ASP A 1133 22.37 -52.35 -1.21
C ASP A 1133 22.16 -53.76 -0.66
N SER A 1134 21.68 -54.67 -1.51
CA SER A 1134 21.43 -56.07 -1.19
C SER A 1134 22.66 -56.82 -0.64
N SER A 1135 23.88 -56.36 -0.93
CA SER A 1135 25.10 -57.03 -0.45
C SER A 1135 25.35 -56.82 1.05
N THR A 1136 24.72 -55.79 1.63
CA THR A 1136 24.88 -55.46 3.06
C THR A 1136 23.81 -56.08 3.94
N ILE A 1137 22.67 -56.51 3.36
CA ILE A 1137 21.53 -57.05 4.09
C ILE A 1137 21.80 -58.52 4.48
N PRO A 1138 21.75 -58.88 5.78
CA PRO A 1138 21.89 -60.27 6.21
C PRO A 1138 20.76 -61.14 5.69
N GLN A 1139 21.02 -62.41 5.38
CA GLN A 1139 19.99 -63.39 5.03
C GLN A 1139 19.18 -63.82 6.27
N ALA A 1140 17.86 -63.79 6.16
CA ALA A 1140 16.92 -64.11 7.26
C ALA A 1140 15.58 -64.62 6.74
N ASP A 1141 14.84 -65.33 7.60
CA ASP A 1141 13.58 -66.00 7.23
C ASP A 1141 12.45 -64.98 7.10
N ALA A 1142 12.50 -63.92 7.93
CA ALA A 1142 11.64 -62.77 7.79
C ALA A 1142 12.35 -61.45 8.09
N TYR A 1143 11.85 -60.38 7.48
CA TYR A 1143 12.33 -59.01 7.63
C TYR A 1143 11.22 -58.14 8.21
N ILE A 1144 11.59 -57.20 9.07
CA ILE A 1144 10.70 -56.23 9.69
C ILE A 1144 11.11 -54.84 9.20
N LEU A 1145 10.15 -54.09 8.70
CA LEU A 1145 10.28 -52.69 8.32
C LEU A 1145 9.26 -51.89 9.13
N LYS A 1146 9.67 -51.39 10.28
CA LYS A 1146 8.81 -50.59 11.16
C LYS A 1146 9.10 -49.11 10.97
N TYR A 1147 8.12 -48.36 10.47
CA TYR A 1147 8.24 -46.93 10.20
C TYR A 1147 9.41 -46.61 9.26
N ILE A 1148 9.48 -47.33 8.12
CA ILE A 1148 10.60 -47.23 7.16
C ILE A 1148 10.13 -46.79 5.78
N LEU A 1149 9.19 -47.50 5.18
CA LEU A 1149 8.70 -47.21 3.83
C LEU A 1149 7.92 -45.88 3.75
N HIS A 1150 7.30 -45.45 4.84
CA HIS A 1150 6.66 -44.13 4.93
C HIS A 1150 7.65 -42.94 4.92
N LEU A 1151 8.96 -43.21 5.00
CA LEU A 1151 10.03 -42.20 4.89
C LEU A 1151 10.43 -41.94 3.44
N PHE A 1152 10.04 -42.81 2.52
CA PHE A 1152 10.57 -42.87 1.17
C PHE A 1152 9.49 -42.68 0.11
N ASN A 1153 9.91 -42.19 -1.06
CA ASN A 1153 9.09 -42.25 -2.26
C ASN A 1153 8.97 -43.69 -2.78
N ASP A 1154 8.02 -43.91 -3.69
CA ASP A 1154 7.65 -45.24 -4.16
C ASP A 1154 8.81 -45.97 -4.86
N GLU A 1155 9.70 -45.24 -5.56
CA GLU A 1155 10.86 -45.83 -6.25
C GLU A 1155 11.86 -46.41 -5.24
N ILE A 1156 12.19 -45.65 -4.20
CA ILE A 1156 13.09 -46.10 -3.14
C ILE A 1156 12.44 -47.26 -2.36
N CYS A 1157 11.14 -47.20 -2.06
CA CYS A 1157 10.44 -48.32 -1.42
C CYS A 1157 10.59 -49.62 -2.23
N VAL A 1158 10.38 -49.57 -3.55
CA VAL A 1158 10.55 -50.73 -4.44
C VAL A 1158 12.00 -51.21 -4.45
N ASN A 1159 12.98 -50.30 -4.43
CA ASN A 1159 14.40 -50.65 -4.37
C ASN A 1159 14.77 -51.38 -3.07
N VAL A 1160 14.34 -50.87 -1.90
CA VAL A 1160 14.56 -51.53 -0.60
C VAL A 1160 13.97 -52.93 -0.59
N LEU A 1161 12.69 -53.07 -0.96
CA LEU A 1161 12.02 -54.37 -1.03
C LEU A 1161 12.72 -55.32 -2.01
N SER A 1162 13.13 -54.82 -3.18
CA SER A 1162 13.87 -55.60 -4.18
C SER A 1162 15.25 -56.03 -3.68
N SER A 1163 15.93 -55.20 -2.90
CA SER A 1163 17.24 -55.50 -2.32
C SER A 1163 17.15 -56.59 -1.24
N ILE A 1164 16.08 -56.60 -0.43
CA ILE A 1164 15.78 -57.70 0.50
C ILE A 1164 15.61 -59.01 -0.28
N ARG A 1165 14.84 -59.00 -1.38
CA ARG A 1165 14.67 -60.19 -2.23
C ARG A 1165 16.02 -60.67 -2.79
N LYS A 1166 16.81 -59.76 -3.36
CA LYS A 1166 18.14 -60.05 -3.94
C LYS A 1166 19.11 -60.64 -2.93
N ALA A 1167 19.15 -60.10 -1.70
CA ALA A 1167 20.01 -60.60 -0.62
C ALA A 1167 19.77 -62.10 -0.31
N ASN A 1168 18.54 -62.57 -0.56
CA ASN A 1168 18.09 -63.93 -0.29
C ASN A 1168 18.04 -64.82 -1.54
N GLU A 1169 18.48 -64.38 -2.72
CA GLU A 1169 18.42 -65.16 -3.96
C GLU A 1169 19.13 -66.50 -3.87
N GLN A 1170 20.20 -66.58 -3.07
CA GLN A 1170 21.02 -67.79 -2.89
C GLN A 1170 20.47 -68.76 -1.83
N ARG A 1171 19.39 -68.41 -1.12
CA ARG A 1171 18.75 -69.31 -0.15
C ARG A 1171 18.07 -70.49 -0.86
N THR A 1172 18.12 -71.65 -0.21
CA THR A 1172 17.45 -72.88 -0.66
C THR A 1172 15.95 -72.88 -0.36
N ASP A 1173 15.53 -72.09 0.63
CA ASP A 1173 14.12 -72.00 1.02
C ASP A 1173 13.30 -71.21 -0.01
N THR A 1174 12.09 -71.70 -0.27
CA THR A 1174 11.22 -71.14 -1.32
C THR A 1174 10.35 -69.99 -0.83
N LEU A 1175 10.31 -69.70 0.48
CA LEU A 1175 9.42 -68.69 1.07
C LEU A 1175 10.23 -67.64 1.83
N LEU A 1176 10.04 -66.38 1.46
CA LEU A 1176 10.58 -65.20 2.16
C LEU A 1176 9.41 -64.34 2.66
N THR A 1177 9.44 -63.93 3.93
CA THR A 1177 8.36 -63.12 4.53
C THR A 1177 8.86 -61.72 4.90
N ILE A 1178 8.02 -60.71 4.70
CA ILE A 1178 8.27 -59.32 5.12
C ILE A 1178 7.08 -58.83 5.96
N PHE A 1179 7.39 -58.17 7.07
CA PHE A 1179 6.45 -57.45 7.91
C PHE A 1179 6.67 -55.94 7.79
N ILE A 1180 5.67 -55.23 7.29
CA ILE A 1180 5.68 -53.77 7.22
C ILE A 1180 4.77 -53.24 8.33
N VAL A 1181 5.34 -52.47 9.26
CA VAL A 1181 4.62 -51.90 10.40
C VAL A 1181 4.50 -50.40 10.22
N GLU A 1182 3.35 -49.92 9.76
CA GLU A 1182 3.10 -48.51 9.40
C GLU A 1182 1.66 -48.09 9.70
N HIS A 1183 1.36 -46.80 9.50
CA HIS A 1183 0.04 -46.23 9.73
C HIS A 1183 -0.82 -46.33 8.47
N ILE A 1184 -1.51 -47.45 8.31
CA ILE A 1184 -2.31 -47.71 7.10
C ILE A 1184 -3.55 -46.81 7.05
N ILE A 1185 -3.75 -46.17 5.90
CA ILE A 1185 -4.95 -45.38 5.64
C ILE A 1185 -6.07 -46.31 5.15
N PHE A 1186 -7.08 -46.57 6.00
CA PHE A 1186 -8.27 -47.32 5.57
C PHE A 1186 -9.32 -46.37 4.95
N SER A 1187 -9.67 -46.59 3.69
CA SER A 1187 -10.59 -45.71 2.94
C SER A 1187 -12.08 -46.04 3.15
N ASP A 1188 -12.39 -47.16 3.79
CA ASP A 1188 -13.73 -47.70 3.96
C ASP A 1188 -14.40 -47.32 5.31
N GLY A 1189 -13.68 -46.62 6.19
CA GLY A 1189 -14.18 -46.17 7.48
C GLY A 1189 -14.34 -47.28 8.53
N THR A 1190 -13.78 -48.46 8.30
CA THR A 1190 -13.85 -49.61 9.22
C THR A 1190 -13.04 -49.43 10.50
N VAL A 1191 -12.00 -48.59 10.45
CA VAL A 1191 -11.13 -48.22 11.58
C VAL A 1191 -11.04 -46.69 11.67
N SER A 1192 -10.89 -46.17 12.89
CA SER A 1192 -10.71 -44.74 13.13
C SER A 1192 -9.32 -44.26 12.66
N ASN A 1193 -9.23 -43.63 11.48
CA ASN A 1193 -7.95 -43.30 10.83
C ASN A 1193 -7.48 -41.86 11.01
N TRP A 1194 -8.10 -41.08 11.90
CA TRP A 1194 -7.71 -39.67 12.07
C TRP A 1194 -6.25 -39.52 12.48
N GLN A 1195 -5.71 -40.49 13.23
CA GLN A 1195 -4.29 -40.53 13.63
C GLN A 1195 -3.38 -40.81 12.42
N ALA A 1196 -3.71 -41.79 11.57
CA ALA A 1196 -2.95 -42.10 10.36
C ALA A 1196 -2.91 -40.90 9.40
N HIS A 1197 -4.03 -40.21 9.20
CA HIS A 1197 -4.05 -38.95 8.42
C HIS A 1197 -3.25 -37.82 9.07
N GLY A 1198 -3.19 -37.76 10.41
CA GLY A 1198 -2.32 -36.82 11.13
C GLY A 1198 -0.84 -37.09 10.89
N PHE A 1199 -0.44 -38.37 10.91
CA PHE A 1199 0.92 -38.79 10.59
C PHE A 1199 1.26 -38.56 9.11
N ASP A 1200 0.33 -38.77 8.19
CA ASP A 1200 0.50 -38.48 6.75
C ASP A 1200 0.88 -37.02 6.48
N ILE A 1201 0.15 -36.09 7.10
CA ILE A 1201 0.49 -34.66 7.05
C ILE A 1201 1.88 -34.40 7.64
N GLY A 1202 2.23 -35.10 8.72
CA GLY A 1202 3.56 -35.08 9.30
C GLY A 1202 4.63 -35.56 8.32
N MET A 1203 4.43 -36.68 7.64
CA MET A 1203 5.38 -37.23 6.68
C MET A 1203 5.59 -36.31 5.47
N ALA A 1204 4.53 -35.67 4.99
CA ALA A 1204 4.62 -34.65 3.95
C ALA A 1204 5.46 -33.43 4.42
N ALA A 1205 5.29 -33.02 5.68
CA ALA A 1205 6.01 -31.88 6.25
C ALA A 1205 7.50 -32.17 6.52
N TYR A 1206 7.82 -33.36 7.04
CA TYR A 1206 9.19 -33.69 7.46
C TYR A 1206 10.06 -34.25 6.33
N GLY A 1207 9.53 -35.19 5.54
CA GLY A 1207 10.32 -35.98 4.58
C GLY A 1207 9.85 -35.91 3.13
N GLY A 1208 8.73 -35.24 2.84
CA GLY A 1208 8.13 -35.25 1.49
C GLY A 1208 7.61 -36.63 1.10
N ALA A 1209 7.37 -37.48 2.09
CA ALA A 1209 6.85 -38.83 1.94
C ALA A 1209 5.38 -38.86 2.39
N ARG A 1210 4.79 -40.06 2.48
CA ARG A 1210 3.36 -40.24 2.74
C ARG A 1210 3.08 -41.55 3.47
N GLU A 1211 2.04 -41.53 4.28
CA GLU A 1211 1.38 -42.76 4.68
C GLU A 1211 0.57 -43.29 3.49
N ARG A 1212 0.34 -44.61 3.44
CA ARG A 1212 -0.27 -45.25 2.26
C ARG A 1212 -1.47 -46.10 2.65
N THR A 1213 -2.37 -46.26 1.68
CA THR A 1213 -3.49 -47.21 1.75
C THR A 1213 -3.01 -48.64 1.52
N GLU A 1214 -3.81 -49.64 1.92
CA GLU A 1214 -3.52 -51.05 1.64
C GLU A 1214 -3.27 -51.31 0.14
N GLN A 1215 -4.08 -50.69 -0.72
CA GLN A 1215 -3.96 -50.84 -2.17
C GLN A 1215 -2.63 -50.27 -2.70
N GLU A 1216 -2.15 -49.17 -2.14
CA GLU A 1216 -0.87 -48.59 -2.53
C GLU A 1216 0.31 -49.48 -2.08
N TYR A 1217 0.26 -50.08 -0.89
CA TYR A 1217 1.27 -51.10 -0.51
C TYR A 1217 1.21 -52.33 -1.38
N GLN A 1218 0.01 -52.79 -1.76
CA GLN A 1218 -0.13 -53.92 -2.67
C GLN A 1218 0.62 -53.65 -3.99
N VAL A 1219 0.47 -52.44 -4.55
CA VAL A 1219 1.18 -52.04 -5.77
C VAL A 1219 2.71 -51.98 -5.57
N LEU A 1220 3.19 -51.47 -4.43
CA LEU A 1220 4.63 -51.44 -4.13
C LEU A 1220 5.22 -52.85 -4.00
N LEU A 1221 4.52 -53.72 -3.27
CA LEU A 1221 4.90 -55.11 -3.07
C LEU A 1221 4.94 -55.86 -4.40
N GLU A 1222 3.91 -55.74 -5.23
CA GLU A 1222 3.83 -56.39 -6.55
C GLU A 1222 4.99 -55.95 -7.45
N LYS A 1223 5.34 -54.65 -7.47
CA LYS A 1223 6.48 -54.13 -8.24
C LYS A 1223 7.82 -54.70 -7.78
N ALA A 1224 7.98 -54.93 -6.47
CA ALA A 1224 9.17 -55.57 -5.91
C ALA A 1224 9.12 -57.12 -6.02
N GLY A 1225 8.02 -57.68 -6.51
CA GLY A 1225 7.80 -59.11 -6.68
C GLY A 1225 7.24 -59.84 -5.45
N PHE A 1226 6.78 -59.13 -4.43
CA PHE A 1226 6.09 -59.68 -3.27
C PHE A 1226 4.57 -59.70 -3.48
N GLN A 1227 3.89 -60.56 -2.73
CA GLN A 1227 2.42 -60.61 -2.65
C GLN A 1227 1.98 -60.22 -1.24
N LEU A 1228 1.05 -59.28 -1.14
CA LEU A 1228 0.38 -58.98 0.13
C LEU A 1228 -0.45 -60.20 0.54
N LYS A 1229 -0.13 -60.80 1.68
CA LYS A 1229 -0.82 -61.99 2.18
C LYS A 1229 -1.95 -61.61 3.12
N ILE A 1230 -1.67 -60.70 4.05
CA ILE A 1230 -2.66 -60.30 5.05
C ILE A 1230 -2.29 -58.94 5.65
N LEU A 1231 -3.32 -58.19 6.05
CA LEU A 1231 -3.21 -56.96 6.81
C LEU A 1231 -3.80 -57.18 8.20
N TYR A 1232 -2.99 -57.00 9.24
CA TYR A 1232 -3.37 -57.10 10.65
C TYR A 1232 -3.59 -55.70 11.23
N PRO A 1233 -4.85 -55.28 11.46
CA PRO A 1233 -5.12 -54.06 12.22
C PRO A 1233 -4.86 -54.36 13.70
N ILE A 1234 -3.79 -53.81 14.27
CA ILE A 1234 -3.41 -54.08 15.68
C ILE A 1234 -4.19 -53.14 16.61
N GLN A 1235 -3.86 -51.85 16.55
CA GLN A 1235 -4.58 -50.80 17.26
C GLN A 1235 -4.24 -49.48 16.60
N ALA A 1236 -5.26 -48.73 16.17
CA ALA A 1236 -5.08 -47.46 15.48
C ALA A 1236 -4.10 -46.54 16.23
N PRO A 1237 -3.10 -45.95 15.54
CA PRO A 1237 -2.91 -45.98 14.07
C PRO A 1237 -2.11 -47.17 13.51
N ASP A 1238 -1.51 -48.04 14.34
CA ASP A 1238 -0.56 -49.06 13.90
C ASP A 1238 -1.23 -50.28 13.25
N SER A 1239 -0.70 -50.69 12.10
CA SER A 1239 -1.07 -51.96 11.44
C SER A 1239 0.17 -52.70 10.91
N ILE A 1240 0.03 -54.01 10.73
CA ILE A 1240 1.10 -54.88 10.21
C ILE A 1240 0.65 -55.49 8.88
N ILE A 1241 1.38 -55.24 7.81
CA ILE A 1241 1.22 -55.96 6.54
C ILE A 1241 2.20 -57.13 6.53
N GLU A 1242 1.68 -58.34 6.37
CA GLU A 1242 2.47 -59.52 6.03
C GLU A 1242 2.49 -59.70 4.51
N ALA A 1243 3.68 -59.65 3.93
CA ALA A 1243 3.91 -59.90 2.51
C ALA A 1243 4.87 -61.08 2.32
N ILE A 1244 4.66 -61.85 1.25
CA ILE A 1244 5.46 -63.04 0.96
C ILE A 1244 6.02 -63.00 -0.46
N PHE A 1245 7.21 -63.56 -0.63
CA PHE A 1245 7.77 -63.92 -1.93
C PHE A 1245 7.95 -65.43 -1.98
N ILE A 1246 7.44 -66.04 -3.05
CA ILE A 1246 7.60 -67.46 -3.35
C ILE A 1246 8.51 -67.55 -4.57
N LYS A 1247 9.67 -68.20 -4.40
CA LYS A 1247 10.71 -68.32 -5.44
C LYS A 1247 10.31 -69.23 -6.60
#